data_AF-A0A1H4F1N8-F1
#
_entry.id   AF-A0A1H4F1N8-F1
#
_cell.length_a   1.000
_cell.length_b   1.000
_cell.length_c   1.000
_cell.angle_alpha   90.00
_cell.angle_beta   90.00
_cell.angle_gamma   90.00
#
_symmetry.space_group_name_H-M   'P 1'
#
loop_
_entity.id
_entity.type
_entity.pdbx_description
1 polymer ?
#
loop_
_entity_poly.entity_id
_entity_poly.type
_entity_poly.pdbx_seq_one_letter_code
_entity_poly.pdbx_strand_id
1 'polypeptide(L)'
;MFMQIDIPWSLLRHQLKQNCPTVATGIEQFCFCCAVSNGEQRSWVVHSSANTFELCWQQLQQKCIELIQAKKLAVLYLRIDWVTDATPLQMHELIRRLRNTKRNYYRYGLAFDHELLQLYTEQELNANALLYAGSEISYCELNPHNFSVYQKRRFNEELPNPSKLAADQLIWQLETQGIFLDTDGQVHLLYPSGPNASRRQLPGLTHKQLGTIINHASDYLAKQVQPKGRYHYGYFPCFHRPIQTYNTLRHASSTYALIEACEFNPREEIQNAIERALQALTQQMLVYKTNVDGQQMAFLQDERNEIKLGGNALCLLALCKYTELTGSNRYQVLMQQLAAGIVSMQDPTTGRFVHVLHSTDFSVKQSFRIVYYDGEACFALLRYFAICQEERWLNAAALAFDDFIAREHWKAHDHWLSYSINELVKYRPEAKYFQFGLQNVMGHLDFVIERITTFPTLLELMMAAQQLLEKLVNRPELYHLYHSLNLEKFYFAMHQRAQHMLNGFFWPELAMFYRHPAKIKGSFFIRHHAFRIRIDDIEHYLSGYIAYCRFLGSKHRTTIPEPAARGLANGWTVQSLAMATGGTWSNNTPTTLQIDSVAVSAHGLRQHSLVMLAPEATAAGFKASQLTTYRAKITAALSESTEGAKTELPTLRVHDGQQAILDLGSFARSRMKGVVIAVTGSAGKSTMIAMLQHCLKPYGKTVGNQANANLPLGVAWNLASMPWDADFIALELAIGSIRQSSRIARPGVAIITTIGPAHLEYHKNVENIARKISRIFHEMAPGNLAVINRDLQQWPILAAEARARALKILSFGRHSEADVKLLAAHSDEITVMLSGQRLRYRLGSPGLHQVYNSLAALAVASHLQLALPELLNTFADFRAIPGRGQQQNIKLEQGQITVLDDAYNANPASMQALFQMLQQLPRQGRLLLVLGDMLELGEHVKTYHQALVPDIKQCVPDRLYLVGTEMTALKAELTEQANLSCWNDIQLLQQALLRDLEHNDLLVFKASNGIGLHKIVSHFEKLHAINSKN
;
A
#
# COMPACT_ATOMS: atom_id res chain seq x y z
N MET A 1 -26.42 -28.59 10.23
CA MET A 1 -27.15 -28.68 8.95
C MET A 1 -26.67 -27.51 8.10
N PHE A 2 -25.75 -27.73 7.16
CA PHE A 2 -25.26 -26.62 6.33
C PHE A 2 -26.33 -26.28 5.28
N MET A 3 -26.74 -25.01 5.22
CA MET A 3 -27.57 -24.52 4.12
C MET A 3 -26.73 -24.59 2.85
N GLN A 4 -27.14 -25.46 1.91
CA GLN A 4 -26.60 -25.46 0.56
C GLN A 4 -26.93 -24.12 -0.09
N ILE A 5 -25.94 -23.49 -0.73
CA ILE A 5 -26.19 -22.25 -1.46
C ILE A 5 -26.65 -22.58 -2.88
N ASP A 6 -27.76 -21.97 -3.31
CA ASP A 6 -28.11 -21.89 -4.72
C ASP A 6 -27.15 -20.92 -5.38
N ILE A 7 -26.39 -21.39 -6.38
CA ILE A 7 -25.35 -20.56 -7.01
C ILE A 7 -26.02 -19.52 -7.91
N PRO A 8 -25.93 -18.21 -7.60
CA PRO A 8 -26.56 -17.17 -8.39
C PRO A 8 -25.65 -16.80 -9.56
N TRP A 9 -25.58 -17.67 -10.57
CA TRP A 9 -24.68 -17.52 -11.73
C TRP A 9 -24.81 -16.15 -12.42
N SER A 10 -26.02 -15.62 -12.52
CA SER A 10 -26.28 -14.29 -13.10
C SER A 10 -25.63 -13.16 -12.30
N LEU A 11 -25.72 -13.22 -10.95
CA LEU A 11 -25.08 -12.26 -10.05
C LEU A 11 -23.55 -12.37 -10.12
N LEU A 12 -23.00 -13.59 -10.08
CA LEU A 12 -21.56 -13.82 -10.18
C LEU A 12 -21.01 -13.31 -11.51
N ARG A 13 -21.71 -13.57 -12.64
CA ARG A 13 -21.35 -13.03 -13.95
C ARG A 13 -21.36 -11.51 -13.94
N HIS A 14 -22.40 -10.89 -13.37
CA HIS A 14 -22.51 -9.43 -13.30
C HIS A 14 -21.35 -8.82 -12.50
N GLN A 15 -21.07 -9.36 -11.30
CA GLN A 15 -19.96 -8.92 -10.46
C GLN A 15 -18.60 -9.10 -11.14
N LEU A 16 -18.38 -10.26 -11.78
CA LEU A 16 -17.14 -10.52 -12.50
C LEU A 16 -16.97 -9.56 -13.69
N LYS A 17 -18.02 -9.33 -14.49
CA LYS A 17 -17.99 -8.42 -15.64
C LYS A 17 -17.74 -6.97 -15.24
N GLN A 18 -18.30 -6.54 -14.11
CA GLN A 18 -18.10 -5.19 -13.57
C GLN A 18 -16.65 -4.97 -13.11
N ASN A 19 -16.03 -5.99 -12.52
CA ASN A 19 -14.69 -5.89 -11.92
C ASN A 19 -13.54 -6.34 -12.85
N CYS A 20 -13.84 -7.12 -13.89
CA CYS A 20 -12.91 -7.57 -14.93
C CYS A 20 -13.42 -7.17 -16.32
N PRO A 21 -13.41 -5.86 -16.65
CA PRO A 21 -13.91 -5.41 -17.96
C PRO A 21 -12.96 -5.76 -19.11
N THR A 22 -11.71 -6.12 -18.82
CA THR A 22 -10.63 -6.23 -19.81
C THR A 22 -9.75 -7.44 -19.57
N VAL A 23 -9.12 -7.92 -20.64
CA VAL A 23 -7.99 -8.83 -20.56
C VAL A 23 -6.88 -8.22 -19.69
N ALA A 24 -6.18 -9.06 -18.94
CA ALA A 24 -5.07 -8.67 -18.08
C ALA A 24 -3.90 -8.14 -18.90
N THR A 25 -3.08 -7.27 -18.30
CA THR A 25 -1.83 -6.84 -18.94
C THR A 25 -0.88 -8.03 -19.06
N GLY A 26 -0.28 -8.23 -20.23
CA GLY A 26 0.73 -9.28 -20.48
C GLY A 26 0.21 -10.56 -21.12
N ILE A 27 -1.10 -10.83 -21.09
CA ILE A 27 -1.75 -11.94 -21.79
C ILE A 27 -2.80 -11.42 -22.78
N GLU A 28 -3.25 -12.27 -23.70
CA GLU A 28 -4.16 -11.88 -24.79
C GLU A 28 -5.57 -12.45 -24.61
N GLN A 29 -5.83 -13.09 -23.47
CA GLN A 29 -7.06 -13.81 -23.17
C GLN A 29 -7.56 -13.48 -21.77
N PHE A 30 -8.88 -13.46 -21.59
CA PHE A 30 -9.46 -13.52 -20.24
C PHE A 30 -9.07 -14.86 -19.63
N CYS A 31 -8.72 -14.87 -18.35
CA CYS A 31 -8.40 -16.08 -17.63
C CYS A 31 -9.08 -16.05 -16.26
N PHE A 32 -10.00 -17.01 -16.05
CA PHE A 32 -10.78 -17.15 -14.84
C PHE A 32 -10.52 -18.50 -14.17
N CYS A 33 -10.39 -18.48 -12.86
CA CYS A 33 -10.25 -19.66 -12.00
C CYS A 33 -11.41 -19.71 -11.03
N CYS A 34 -12.13 -20.83 -10.97
CA CYS A 34 -13.21 -21.03 -10.01
C CYS A 34 -12.86 -22.16 -9.05
N ALA A 35 -12.86 -21.86 -7.75
CA ALA A 35 -12.75 -22.82 -6.67
C ALA A 35 -14.13 -23.07 -6.05
N VAL A 36 -14.55 -24.33 -5.99
CA VAL A 36 -15.81 -24.78 -5.39
C VAL A 36 -15.51 -25.63 -4.16
N SER A 37 -16.20 -25.36 -3.04
CA SER A 37 -15.99 -26.10 -1.79
C SER A 37 -17.30 -26.49 -1.13
N ASN A 38 -17.31 -27.67 -0.53
CA ASN A 38 -18.35 -28.14 0.38
C ASN A 38 -18.04 -27.82 1.86
N GLY A 39 -16.93 -27.13 2.14
CA GLY A 39 -16.47 -26.80 3.49
C GLY A 39 -15.77 -27.94 4.25
N GLU A 40 -15.89 -29.20 3.82
CA GLU A 40 -15.36 -30.36 4.54
C GLU A 40 -14.01 -30.84 3.99
N GLN A 41 -13.82 -30.70 2.68
CA GLN A 41 -12.62 -31.09 1.97
C GLN A 41 -12.02 -29.91 1.20
N ARG A 42 -10.72 -29.98 0.90
CA ARG A 42 -10.03 -29.05 0.01
C ARG A 42 -10.85 -28.84 -1.27
N SER A 43 -11.05 -27.58 -1.63
CA SER A 43 -11.77 -27.14 -2.82
C SER A 43 -11.29 -27.83 -4.10
N TRP A 44 -12.21 -27.92 -5.05
CA TRP A 44 -11.91 -28.29 -6.42
C TRP A 44 -11.83 -27.03 -7.25
N VAL A 45 -10.76 -26.89 -8.01
CA VAL A 45 -10.50 -25.70 -8.82
C VAL A 45 -10.62 -26.11 -10.28
N VAL A 46 -11.25 -25.27 -11.10
CA VAL A 46 -11.26 -25.33 -12.56
C VAL A 46 -10.87 -23.97 -13.10
N HIS A 47 -10.34 -23.91 -14.33
CA HIS A 47 -10.04 -22.64 -14.98
C HIS A 47 -10.44 -22.68 -16.46
N SER A 48 -10.60 -21.50 -17.04
CA SER A 48 -10.82 -21.29 -18.48
C SER A 48 -10.03 -20.06 -18.91
N SER A 49 -9.52 -20.10 -20.14
CA SER A 49 -8.94 -18.96 -20.83
C SER A 49 -9.61 -18.80 -22.20
N ALA A 50 -10.01 -17.58 -22.56
CA ALA A 50 -10.57 -17.31 -23.89
C ALA A 50 -10.43 -15.85 -24.31
N ASN A 51 -10.47 -15.60 -25.63
CA ASN A 51 -10.30 -14.26 -26.21
C ASN A 51 -11.45 -13.29 -25.87
N THR A 52 -12.61 -13.80 -25.43
CA THR A 52 -13.75 -12.96 -25.04
C THR A 52 -14.24 -13.31 -23.64
N PHE A 53 -14.75 -12.30 -22.92
CA PHE A 53 -15.31 -12.46 -21.59
C PHE A 53 -16.45 -13.51 -21.58
N GLU A 54 -17.37 -13.41 -22.54
CA GLU A 54 -18.56 -14.28 -22.57
C GLU A 54 -18.19 -15.74 -22.80
N LEU A 55 -17.25 -16.01 -23.72
CA LEU A 55 -16.77 -17.37 -23.97
C LEU A 55 -16.04 -17.93 -22.75
N CYS A 56 -15.14 -17.14 -22.14
CA CYS A 56 -14.40 -17.55 -20.95
C CYS A 56 -15.35 -17.85 -19.79
N TRP A 57 -16.35 -16.98 -19.56
CA TRP A 57 -17.38 -17.18 -18.56
C TRP A 57 -18.23 -18.43 -18.81
N GLN A 58 -18.75 -18.59 -20.04
CA GLN A 58 -19.57 -19.75 -20.39
C GLN A 58 -18.81 -21.06 -20.19
N GLN A 59 -17.55 -21.13 -20.63
CA GLN A 59 -16.69 -22.29 -20.43
C GLN A 59 -16.41 -22.56 -18.95
N LEU A 60 -16.09 -21.52 -18.17
CA LEU A 60 -15.86 -21.66 -16.74
C LEU A 60 -17.12 -22.18 -16.03
N GLN A 61 -18.27 -21.55 -16.29
CA GLN A 61 -19.56 -21.92 -15.71
C GLN A 61 -19.89 -23.39 -16.02
N GLN A 62 -19.76 -23.80 -17.28
CA GLN A 62 -20.00 -25.17 -17.71
C GLN A 62 -19.07 -26.16 -16.98
N LYS A 63 -17.76 -25.88 -16.94
CA LYS A 63 -16.77 -26.69 -16.19
C LYS A 63 -17.13 -26.79 -14.70
N CYS A 64 -17.62 -25.72 -14.10
CA CYS A 64 -18.06 -25.74 -12.70
C CYS A 64 -19.31 -26.61 -12.49
N ILE A 65 -20.31 -26.49 -13.36
CA ILE A 65 -21.54 -27.29 -13.29
C ILE A 65 -21.22 -28.78 -13.44
N GLU A 66 -20.41 -29.13 -14.43
CA GLU A 66 -19.95 -30.51 -14.66
C GLU A 66 -19.18 -31.05 -13.45
N LEU A 67 -18.27 -30.26 -12.88
CA LEU A 67 -17.52 -30.63 -11.68
C LEU A 67 -18.45 -30.89 -10.49
N ILE A 68 -19.43 -30.02 -10.26
CA ILE A 68 -20.40 -30.14 -9.16
C ILE A 68 -21.25 -31.41 -9.33
N GLN A 69 -21.73 -31.68 -10.55
CA GLN A 69 -22.52 -32.87 -10.86
C GLN A 69 -21.69 -34.16 -10.73
N ALA A 70 -20.51 -34.20 -11.36
CA ALA A 70 -19.64 -35.38 -11.38
C ALA A 70 -19.17 -35.77 -9.97
N LYS A 71 -18.95 -34.79 -9.09
CA LYS A 71 -18.52 -35.01 -7.70
C LYS A 71 -19.70 -35.02 -6.70
N LYS A 72 -20.94 -34.80 -7.16
CA LYS A 72 -22.15 -34.68 -6.32
C LYS A 72 -21.96 -33.71 -5.14
N LEU A 73 -21.42 -32.52 -5.43
CA LEU A 73 -21.03 -31.55 -4.40
C LEU A 73 -22.23 -30.79 -3.84
N ALA A 74 -22.41 -30.84 -2.52
CA ALA A 74 -23.18 -29.84 -1.80
C ALA A 74 -22.32 -28.57 -1.67
N VAL A 75 -22.54 -27.60 -2.56
CA VAL A 75 -21.74 -26.37 -2.60
C VAL A 75 -22.07 -25.48 -1.40
N LEU A 76 -21.02 -25.10 -0.67
CA LEU A 76 -21.10 -24.21 0.48
C LEU A 76 -20.41 -22.87 0.21
N TYR A 77 -19.29 -22.91 -0.51
CA TYR A 77 -18.53 -21.72 -0.90
C TYR A 77 -18.11 -21.80 -2.35
N LEU A 78 -18.07 -20.65 -3.01
CA LEU A 78 -17.57 -20.50 -4.37
C LEU A 78 -16.69 -19.26 -4.46
N ARG A 79 -15.50 -19.40 -5.05
CA ARG A 79 -14.57 -18.29 -5.28
C ARG A 79 -14.19 -18.24 -6.74
N ILE A 80 -14.24 -17.06 -7.35
CA ILE A 80 -13.76 -16.85 -8.71
C ILE A 80 -12.64 -15.83 -8.67
N ASP A 81 -11.45 -16.22 -9.12
CA ASP A 81 -10.30 -15.35 -9.33
C ASP A 81 -10.12 -15.10 -10.83
N TRP A 82 -9.66 -13.90 -11.19
CA TRP A 82 -9.23 -13.56 -12.54
C TRP A 82 -7.83 -12.95 -12.51
N VAL A 83 -7.08 -13.17 -13.59
CA VAL A 83 -5.78 -12.53 -13.76
C VAL A 83 -5.99 -11.04 -14.02
N THR A 84 -5.20 -10.21 -13.36
CA THR A 84 -5.20 -8.74 -13.51
C THR A 84 -3.92 -8.23 -14.17
N ASP A 85 -2.81 -8.93 -13.93
CA ASP A 85 -1.52 -8.70 -14.54
C ASP A 85 -0.79 -10.04 -14.68
N ALA A 86 -0.08 -10.23 -15.79
CA ALA A 86 0.75 -11.37 -16.09
C ALA A 86 2.12 -10.88 -16.54
N THR A 87 3.13 -11.08 -15.70
CA THR A 87 4.50 -10.69 -15.99
C THR A 87 5.28 -11.90 -16.52
N PRO A 88 5.86 -11.84 -17.73
CA PRO A 88 6.70 -12.90 -18.25
C PRO A 88 8.01 -12.95 -17.45
N LEU A 89 8.46 -14.16 -17.11
CA LEU A 89 9.74 -14.41 -16.43
C LEU A 89 10.40 -15.64 -17.03
N GLN A 90 11.73 -15.67 -17.00
CA GLN A 90 12.43 -16.93 -17.24
C GLN A 90 12.46 -17.77 -15.97
N MET A 91 12.47 -19.10 -16.12
CA MET A 91 12.44 -20.05 -15.01
C MET A 91 13.55 -19.81 -13.97
N HIS A 92 14.77 -19.47 -14.43
CA HIS A 92 15.88 -19.16 -13.52
C HIS A 92 15.65 -17.88 -12.69
N GLU A 93 14.94 -16.88 -13.25
CA GLU A 93 14.57 -15.66 -12.54
C GLU A 93 13.54 -15.95 -11.46
N LEU A 94 12.56 -16.81 -11.75
CA LEU A 94 11.59 -17.29 -10.76
C LEU A 94 12.31 -17.98 -9.59
N ILE A 95 13.23 -18.92 -9.86
CA ILE A 95 13.99 -19.63 -8.84
C ILE A 95 14.75 -18.64 -7.95
N ARG A 96 15.42 -17.64 -8.54
CA ARG A 96 16.12 -16.57 -7.81
C ARG A 96 15.16 -15.78 -6.91
N ARG A 97 13.97 -15.40 -7.43
CA ARG A 97 12.95 -14.68 -6.65
C ARG A 97 12.43 -15.51 -5.48
N LEU A 98 12.15 -16.79 -5.70
CA LEU A 98 11.65 -17.71 -4.66
C LEU A 98 12.67 -17.84 -3.52
N ARG A 99 13.96 -17.99 -3.84
CA ARG A 99 15.05 -18.08 -2.84
C ARG A 99 15.23 -16.78 -2.04
N ASN A 100 14.94 -15.63 -2.64
CA ASN A 100 14.95 -14.33 -1.96
C ASN A 100 13.63 -14.03 -1.22
N THR A 101 12.65 -14.93 -1.27
CA THR A 101 11.34 -14.75 -0.64
C THR A 101 11.22 -15.66 0.57
N LYS A 102 10.83 -15.10 1.72
CA LYS A 102 10.57 -15.89 2.93
C LYS A 102 9.52 -16.98 2.67
N ARG A 103 9.67 -18.14 3.29
CA ARG A 103 8.74 -19.27 3.17
C ARG A 103 7.29 -18.83 3.36
N ASN A 104 6.44 -19.19 2.38
CA ASN A 104 5.02 -18.83 2.26
C ASN A 104 4.70 -17.35 2.01
N TYR A 105 5.69 -16.50 1.69
CA TYR A 105 5.50 -15.09 1.37
C TYR A 105 5.56 -14.78 -0.13
N TYR A 106 5.63 -15.80 -0.99
CA TYR A 106 5.42 -15.60 -2.41
C TYR A 106 3.92 -15.40 -2.68
N ARG A 107 3.54 -14.16 -3.04
CA ARG A 107 2.15 -13.66 -3.09
C ARG A 107 1.65 -13.51 -4.54
N TYR A 108 2.02 -14.44 -5.41
CA TYR A 108 1.64 -14.46 -6.82
C TYR A 108 1.15 -15.85 -7.22
N GLY A 109 0.26 -15.89 -8.21
CA GLY A 109 -0.01 -17.10 -8.99
C GLY A 109 1.13 -17.38 -9.99
N LEU A 110 1.16 -18.59 -10.52
CA LEU A 110 2.14 -19.02 -11.52
C LEU A 110 1.45 -19.80 -12.63
N ALA A 111 1.79 -19.52 -13.88
CA ALA A 111 1.51 -20.41 -15.01
C ALA A 111 2.83 -20.82 -15.67
N PHE A 112 2.98 -22.11 -15.98
CA PHE A 112 4.24 -22.70 -16.44
C PHE A 112 4.26 -22.98 -17.96
N ASP A 113 3.30 -22.41 -18.69
CA ASP A 113 3.11 -22.52 -20.13
C ASP A 113 2.43 -21.25 -20.66
N HIS A 114 2.51 -21.03 -21.98
CA HIS A 114 2.01 -19.81 -22.63
C HIS A 114 0.48 -19.76 -22.68
N GLU A 115 -0.15 -20.93 -22.81
CA GLU A 115 -1.59 -21.13 -22.94
C GLU A 115 -2.35 -21.07 -21.60
N LEU A 116 -1.62 -20.90 -20.48
CA LEU A 116 -2.14 -20.86 -19.11
C LEU A 116 -2.85 -22.16 -18.68
N LEU A 117 -2.51 -23.30 -19.30
CA LEU A 117 -3.06 -24.62 -18.98
C LEU A 117 -2.57 -25.13 -17.62
N GLN A 118 -1.34 -24.78 -17.23
CA GLN A 118 -0.70 -25.12 -15.95
C GLN A 118 -0.69 -23.91 -15.01
N LEU A 119 -1.84 -23.27 -14.86
CA LEU A 119 -2.04 -22.14 -13.96
C LEU A 119 -2.38 -22.61 -12.53
N TYR A 120 -1.68 -22.02 -11.56
CA TYR A 120 -1.91 -22.16 -10.13
C TYR A 120 -2.14 -20.79 -9.49
N THR A 121 -3.22 -20.65 -8.75
CA THR A 121 -3.44 -19.48 -7.89
C THR A 121 -2.48 -19.48 -6.69
N GLU A 122 -2.27 -18.31 -6.07
CA GLU A 122 -1.47 -18.19 -4.85
C GLU A 122 -1.99 -19.11 -3.72
N GLN A 123 -3.31 -19.29 -3.64
CA GLN A 123 -3.95 -20.15 -2.65
C GLN A 123 -3.62 -21.62 -2.88
N GLU A 124 -3.65 -22.08 -4.13
CA GLU A 124 -3.27 -23.45 -4.49
C GLU A 124 -1.79 -23.71 -4.15
N LEU A 125 -0.89 -22.77 -4.48
CA LEU A 125 0.54 -22.87 -4.18
C LEU A 125 0.80 -23.05 -2.67
N ASN A 126 0.15 -22.23 -1.83
CA ASN A 126 0.33 -22.27 -0.38
C ASN A 126 -0.35 -23.48 0.26
N ALA A 127 -1.63 -23.74 -0.06
CA ALA A 127 -2.42 -24.75 0.64
C ALA A 127 -2.05 -26.20 0.28
N ASN A 128 -1.34 -26.41 -0.83
CA ASN A 128 -0.74 -27.67 -1.23
C ASN A 128 0.78 -27.75 -0.95
N ALA A 129 1.35 -26.73 -0.31
CA ALA A 129 2.79 -26.64 -0.02
C ALA A 129 3.68 -26.86 -1.27
N LEU A 130 3.29 -26.26 -2.40
CA LEU A 130 4.02 -26.39 -3.67
C LEU A 130 5.35 -25.63 -3.65
N LEU A 131 5.47 -24.62 -2.80
CA LEU A 131 6.67 -23.79 -2.62
C LEU A 131 7.39 -24.06 -1.28
N TYR A 132 7.56 -25.34 -0.91
CA TYR A 132 8.07 -25.77 0.39
C TYR A 132 9.24 -26.76 0.28
N ALA A 133 10.40 -26.43 0.89
CA ALA A 133 11.59 -27.27 0.92
C ALA A 133 11.95 -27.86 2.29
N GLY A 134 11.02 -27.88 3.26
CA GLY A 134 11.24 -28.46 4.58
C GLY A 134 11.15 -27.45 5.72
N SER A 135 11.22 -27.95 6.97
CA SER A 135 11.05 -27.14 8.19
C SER A 135 12.26 -26.23 8.44
N GLU A 136 13.45 -26.68 8.06
CA GLU A 136 14.71 -25.98 8.26
C GLU A 136 14.99 -24.91 7.19
N ILE A 137 14.30 -24.97 6.05
CA ILE A 137 14.44 -23.98 4.97
C ILE A 137 13.47 -22.82 5.20
N SER A 138 14.03 -21.61 5.31
CA SER A 138 13.30 -20.39 5.65
C SER A 138 12.80 -19.58 4.44
N TYR A 139 13.13 -20.00 3.21
CA TYR A 139 12.73 -19.38 1.95
C TYR A 139 11.81 -20.28 1.09
N CYS A 140 11.28 -19.75 -0.01
CA CYS A 140 10.42 -20.48 -0.95
C CYS A 140 11.22 -21.30 -1.97
N GLU A 141 10.75 -22.51 -2.26
CA GLU A 141 11.38 -23.38 -3.27
C GLU A 141 10.37 -24.39 -3.83
N LEU A 142 10.48 -24.71 -5.11
CA LEU A 142 9.57 -25.64 -5.78
C LEU A 142 9.69 -27.05 -5.18
N ASN A 143 8.56 -27.64 -4.79
CA ASN A 143 8.52 -29.00 -4.25
C ASN A 143 8.08 -30.01 -5.33
N PRO A 144 9.00 -30.79 -5.93
CA PRO A 144 8.68 -31.66 -7.05
C PRO A 144 7.62 -32.72 -6.72
N HIS A 145 7.68 -33.29 -5.51
CA HIS A 145 6.72 -34.30 -5.07
C HIS A 145 5.31 -33.72 -4.93
N ASN A 146 5.18 -32.57 -4.27
CA ASN A 146 3.87 -31.93 -4.06
C ASN A 146 3.27 -31.45 -5.38
N PHE A 147 4.08 -30.94 -6.31
CA PHE A 147 3.63 -30.62 -7.67
C PHE A 147 3.07 -31.85 -8.38
N SER A 148 3.81 -32.96 -8.39
CA SER A 148 3.36 -34.20 -9.03
C SER A 148 2.04 -34.72 -8.46
N VAL A 149 1.91 -34.74 -7.12
CA VAL A 149 0.67 -35.18 -6.45
C VAL A 149 -0.50 -34.24 -6.76
N TYR A 150 -0.25 -32.92 -6.74
CA TYR A 150 -1.32 -31.94 -6.95
C TYR A 150 -1.76 -31.85 -8.42
N GLN A 151 -0.82 -31.88 -9.37
CA GLN A 151 -1.10 -31.88 -10.81
C GLN A 151 -2.04 -33.02 -11.20
N LYS A 152 -1.73 -34.25 -10.77
CA LYS A 152 -2.56 -35.44 -11.04
C LYS A 152 -3.98 -35.26 -10.51
N ARG A 153 -4.15 -34.63 -9.35
CA ARG A 153 -5.47 -34.33 -8.77
C ARG A 153 -6.19 -33.18 -9.51
N ARG A 154 -5.47 -32.13 -9.89
CA ARG A 154 -6.02 -30.86 -10.38
C ARG A 154 -6.39 -30.89 -11.86
N PHE A 155 -5.60 -31.58 -12.68
CA PHE A 155 -5.73 -31.58 -14.14
C PHE A 155 -6.13 -32.94 -14.72
N ASN A 156 -5.99 -34.03 -13.94
CA ASN A 156 -6.30 -35.40 -14.38
C ASN A 156 -5.50 -35.84 -15.63
N GLU A 157 -4.33 -35.24 -15.86
CA GLU A 157 -3.41 -35.48 -16.98
C GLU A 157 -1.95 -35.53 -16.46
N GLU A 158 -1.06 -36.18 -17.22
CA GLU A 158 0.39 -36.15 -16.95
C GLU A 158 1.01 -34.88 -17.55
N LEU A 159 1.19 -33.86 -16.72
CA LEU A 159 1.81 -32.60 -17.11
C LEU A 159 3.29 -32.55 -16.69
N PRO A 160 4.16 -31.83 -17.42
CA PRO A 160 5.55 -31.63 -17.02
C PRO A 160 5.67 -31.08 -15.60
N ASN A 161 6.60 -31.63 -14.81
CA ASN A 161 6.84 -31.14 -13.47
C ASN A 161 7.54 -29.76 -13.56
N PRO A 162 7.01 -28.70 -12.93
CA PRO A 162 7.62 -27.37 -12.99
C PRO A 162 9.09 -27.33 -12.54
N SER A 163 9.51 -28.23 -11.65
CA SER A 163 10.91 -28.29 -11.19
C SER A 163 11.89 -28.83 -12.23
N LYS A 164 11.40 -29.34 -13.36
CA LYS A 164 12.20 -29.96 -14.44
C LYS A 164 12.23 -29.12 -15.72
N LEU A 165 11.59 -27.95 -15.72
CA LEU A 165 11.55 -27.03 -16.86
C LEU A 165 12.94 -26.43 -17.11
N ALA A 166 13.21 -26.08 -18.37
CA ALA A 166 14.49 -25.48 -18.78
C ALA A 166 14.67 -24.09 -18.14
N ALA A 167 15.92 -23.69 -17.90
CA ALA A 167 16.25 -22.46 -17.17
C ALA A 167 15.79 -21.18 -17.89
N ASP A 168 15.74 -21.22 -19.22
CA ASP A 168 15.34 -20.17 -20.14
C ASP A 168 13.85 -20.24 -20.51
N GLN A 169 13.13 -21.29 -20.09
CA GLN A 169 11.71 -21.43 -20.37
C GLN A 169 10.93 -20.25 -19.80
N LEU A 170 10.08 -19.67 -20.65
CA LEU A 170 9.20 -18.58 -20.28
C LEU A 170 8.04 -19.10 -19.43
N ILE A 171 7.79 -18.44 -18.31
CA ILE A 171 6.66 -18.68 -17.41
C ILE A 171 5.98 -17.35 -17.09
N TRP A 172 4.78 -17.41 -16.52
CA TRP A 172 4.03 -16.22 -16.13
C TRP A 172 3.90 -16.12 -14.61
N GLN A 173 4.32 -14.99 -14.05
CA GLN A 173 3.94 -14.57 -12.70
C GLN A 173 2.62 -13.81 -12.78
N LEU A 174 1.64 -14.21 -11.97
CA LEU A 174 0.27 -13.73 -12.08
C LEU A 174 -0.16 -12.94 -10.84
N GLU A 175 -0.67 -11.74 -11.03
CA GLU A 175 -1.49 -11.04 -10.03
C GLU A 175 -2.96 -11.34 -10.27
N THR A 176 -3.67 -11.76 -9.21
CA THR A 176 -5.08 -12.11 -9.31
C THR A 176 -5.94 -11.24 -8.40
N GLN A 177 -7.15 -10.95 -8.86
CA GLN A 177 -8.23 -10.44 -8.02
C GLN A 177 -9.37 -11.45 -8.05
N GLY A 178 -10.24 -11.44 -7.04
CA GLY A 178 -11.33 -12.40 -6.99
C GLY A 178 -12.58 -11.88 -6.33
N ILE A 179 -13.64 -12.66 -6.46
CA ILE A 179 -14.91 -12.56 -5.74
C ILE A 179 -15.17 -13.86 -4.98
N PHE A 180 -15.86 -13.75 -3.84
CA PHE A 180 -16.18 -14.87 -2.98
C PHE A 180 -17.67 -14.86 -2.61
N LEU A 181 -18.37 -15.96 -2.90
CA LEU A 181 -19.74 -16.21 -2.50
C LEU A 181 -19.75 -16.97 -1.17
N ASP A 182 -20.24 -16.30 -0.13
CA ASP A 182 -20.35 -16.84 1.21
C ASP A 182 -21.75 -17.44 1.47
N THR A 183 -21.94 -18.05 2.63
CA THR A 183 -23.18 -18.72 3.04
C THR A 183 -24.35 -17.77 3.31
N ASP A 184 -24.09 -16.46 3.40
CA ASP A 184 -25.12 -15.43 3.51
C ASP A 184 -25.69 -14.98 2.15
N GLY A 185 -25.21 -15.59 1.05
CA GLY A 185 -25.59 -15.24 -0.32
C GLY A 185 -24.93 -13.96 -0.85
N GLN A 186 -24.08 -13.30 -0.06
CA GLN A 186 -23.35 -12.10 -0.48
C GLN A 186 -22.12 -12.47 -1.31
N VAL A 187 -21.82 -11.61 -2.29
CA VAL A 187 -20.59 -11.69 -3.08
C VAL A 187 -19.60 -10.65 -2.56
N HIS A 188 -18.50 -11.12 -1.99
CA HIS A 188 -17.44 -10.28 -1.45
C HIS A 188 -16.32 -10.10 -2.47
N LEU A 189 -15.95 -8.86 -2.77
CA LEU A 189 -14.75 -8.55 -3.53
C LEU A 189 -13.49 -8.81 -2.67
N LEU A 190 -12.48 -9.43 -3.27
CA LEU A 190 -11.20 -9.72 -2.62
C LEU A 190 -10.16 -8.65 -2.96
N TYR A 191 -9.21 -8.39 -2.06
CA TYR A 191 -8.10 -7.47 -2.34
C TYR A 191 -7.19 -8.07 -3.44
N PRO A 192 -6.79 -7.27 -4.45
CA PRO A 192 -5.99 -7.74 -5.58
C PRO A 192 -4.51 -7.97 -5.26
N SER A 193 -3.90 -7.11 -4.42
CA SER A 193 -2.46 -7.18 -4.14
C SER A 193 -2.08 -6.60 -2.77
N GLY A 194 -0.82 -6.79 -2.38
CA GLY A 194 -0.26 -6.32 -1.11
C GLY A 194 -0.52 -7.24 0.09
N PRO A 195 -0.29 -6.75 1.33
CA PRO A 195 -0.43 -7.56 2.54
C PRO A 195 -1.81 -8.21 2.68
N ASN A 196 -2.86 -7.50 2.24
CA ASN A 196 -4.25 -7.94 2.30
C ASN A 196 -4.70 -8.82 1.13
N ALA A 197 -3.84 -9.12 0.15
CA ALA A 197 -4.25 -9.86 -1.05
C ALA A 197 -5.02 -11.15 -0.73
N SER A 198 -6.08 -11.40 -1.50
CA SER A 198 -6.91 -12.61 -1.47
C SER A 198 -7.83 -12.80 -0.26
N ARG A 199 -7.97 -11.80 0.63
CA ARG A 199 -9.05 -11.76 1.64
C ARG A 199 -10.14 -10.78 1.23
N ARG A 200 -11.35 -10.94 1.76
CA ARG A 200 -12.45 -10.01 1.51
C ARG A 200 -12.12 -8.57 1.90
N GLN A 201 -12.59 -7.63 1.09
CA GLN A 201 -12.51 -6.20 1.37
C GLN A 201 -13.49 -5.83 2.49
N LEU A 202 -13.00 -5.07 3.47
CA LEU A 202 -13.78 -4.60 4.60
C LEU A 202 -13.73 -3.06 4.63
N PRO A 203 -14.87 -2.38 4.81
CA PRO A 203 -14.93 -0.90 4.86
C PRO A 203 -14.30 -0.30 6.12
N GLY A 204 -13.73 -1.12 7.01
CA GLY A 204 -13.12 -0.74 8.27
C GLY A 204 -13.20 -1.89 9.30
N LEU A 205 -12.56 -1.74 10.45
CA LEU A 205 -12.76 -2.62 11.61
C LEU A 205 -13.76 -1.98 12.55
N THR A 206 -14.97 -2.53 12.60
CA THR A 206 -16.02 -2.10 13.53
C THR A 206 -16.13 -3.04 14.73
N HIS A 207 -16.71 -2.54 15.82
CA HIS A 207 -17.03 -3.34 17.00
C HIS A 207 -17.83 -4.62 16.64
N LYS A 208 -18.83 -4.50 15.75
CA LYS A 208 -19.65 -5.63 15.31
C LYS A 208 -18.83 -6.70 14.57
N GLN A 209 -17.99 -6.27 13.62
CA GLN A 209 -17.16 -7.21 12.84
C GLN A 209 -16.13 -7.92 13.73
N LEU A 210 -15.51 -7.20 14.66
CA LEU A 210 -14.60 -7.81 15.64
C LEU A 210 -15.32 -8.79 16.55
N GLY A 211 -16.53 -8.45 17.01
CA GLY A 211 -17.37 -9.38 17.79
C GLY A 211 -17.59 -10.71 17.07
N THR A 212 -17.87 -10.69 15.77
CA THR A 212 -17.99 -11.92 14.96
C THR A 212 -16.66 -12.72 14.90
N ILE A 213 -15.53 -12.04 14.70
CA ILE A 213 -14.20 -12.68 14.65
C ILE A 213 -13.85 -13.32 16.00
N ILE A 214 -14.07 -12.59 17.10
CA ILE A 214 -13.85 -13.05 18.49
C ILE A 214 -14.72 -14.28 18.77
N ASN A 215 -15.99 -14.25 18.36
CA ASN A 215 -16.90 -15.38 18.54
C ASN A 215 -16.43 -16.63 17.78
N HIS A 216 -16.01 -16.48 16.52
CA HIS A 216 -15.48 -17.59 15.74
C HIS A 216 -14.20 -18.18 16.34
N ALA A 217 -13.28 -17.34 16.80
CA ALA A 217 -12.02 -17.77 17.39
C ALA A 217 -12.20 -18.45 18.75
N SER A 218 -13.11 -17.94 19.59
CA SER A 218 -13.47 -18.56 20.86
C SER A 218 -14.21 -19.89 20.66
N ASP A 219 -15.12 -19.98 19.69
CA ASP A 219 -15.78 -21.24 19.31
C ASP A 219 -14.76 -22.29 18.84
N TYR A 220 -13.80 -21.85 18.04
CA TYR A 220 -12.72 -22.73 17.58
C TYR A 220 -11.91 -23.26 18.77
N LEU A 221 -11.47 -22.36 19.66
CA LEU A 221 -10.61 -22.69 20.78
C LEU A 221 -11.32 -23.60 21.79
N ALA A 222 -12.59 -23.33 22.10
CA ALA A 222 -13.43 -24.18 22.96
C ALA A 222 -13.61 -25.59 22.37
N LYS A 223 -13.77 -25.72 21.04
CA LYS A 223 -13.85 -27.02 20.35
C LYS A 223 -12.54 -27.82 20.40
N GLN A 224 -11.41 -27.18 20.69
CA GLN A 224 -10.15 -27.90 20.89
C GLN A 224 -10.11 -28.59 22.26
N VAL A 225 -10.93 -28.20 23.24
CA VAL A 225 -10.96 -28.83 24.57
C VAL A 225 -11.62 -30.21 24.50
N GLN A 226 -10.81 -31.25 24.64
CA GLN A 226 -11.24 -32.65 24.61
C GLN A 226 -12.11 -33.01 25.84
N PRO A 227 -12.81 -34.16 25.83
CA PRO A 227 -13.61 -34.60 26.97
C PRO A 227 -12.83 -34.71 28.29
N LYS A 228 -11.54 -35.07 28.24
CA LYS A 228 -10.65 -35.12 29.43
C LYS A 228 -10.02 -33.76 29.80
N GLY A 229 -10.45 -32.67 29.15
CA GLY A 229 -10.01 -31.30 29.41
C GLY A 229 -8.73 -30.85 28.70
N ARG A 230 -7.88 -31.77 28.23
CA ARG A 230 -6.70 -31.39 27.42
C ARG A 230 -7.12 -30.81 26.05
N TYR A 231 -6.33 -29.89 25.51
CA TYR A 231 -6.59 -29.35 24.17
C TYR A 231 -6.10 -30.31 23.07
N HIS A 232 -6.74 -30.29 21.90
CA HIS A 232 -6.03 -30.58 20.66
C HIS A 232 -5.04 -29.45 20.41
N TYR A 233 -3.74 -29.71 20.61
CA TYR A 233 -2.73 -28.65 20.70
C TYR A 233 -2.62 -27.79 19.44
N GLY A 234 -2.81 -28.40 18.27
CA GLY A 234 -2.85 -27.71 17.00
C GLY A 234 -2.67 -28.62 15.80
N TYR A 235 -2.65 -28.01 14.60
CA TYR A 235 -2.62 -28.73 13.33
C TYR A 235 -1.71 -28.04 12.30
N PHE A 236 -1.20 -28.83 11.35
CA PHE A 236 -0.66 -28.37 10.07
C PHE A 236 -1.76 -28.46 8.99
N PRO A 237 -2.41 -27.35 8.60
CA PRO A 237 -3.62 -27.39 7.78
C PRO A 237 -3.42 -27.96 6.36
N CYS A 238 -2.23 -27.81 5.77
CA CYS A 238 -1.95 -28.31 4.41
C CYS A 238 -2.16 -29.82 4.28
N PHE A 239 -1.89 -30.56 5.36
CA PHE A 239 -1.95 -32.02 5.40
C PHE A 239 -2.99 -32.55 6.39
N HIS A 240 -3.60 -31.67 7.19
CA HIS A 240 -4.44 -32.04 8.34
C HIS A 240 -3.72 -32.99 9.31
N ARG A 241 -2.46 -32.67 9.61
CA ARG A 241 -1.65 -33.45 10.55
C ARG A 241 -1.69 -32.79 11.93
N PRO A 242 -2.02 -33.52 13.02
CA PRO A 242 -1.95 -32.98 14.38
C PRO A 242 -0.51 -32.70 14.79
N ILE A 243 -0.33 -31.73 15.70
CA ILE A 243 0.94 -31.50 16.39
C ILE A 243 1.03 -32.46 17.57
N GLN A 244 2.12 -33.23 17.64
CA GLN A 244 2.29 -34.31 18.62
C GLN A 244 2.87 -33.85 19.96
N THR A 245 3.43 -32.63 20.02
CA THR A 245 3.95 -32.06 21.27
C THR A 245 2.84 -31.34 22.02
N TYR A 246 2.94 -31.32 23.34
CA TYR A 246 2.03 -30.59 24.20
C TYR A 246 2.81 -29.70 25.18
N ASN A 247 2.29 -28.50 25.44
CA ASN A 247 2.87 -27.55 26.37
C ASN A 247 1.81 -27.16 27.41
N THR A 248 2.01 -27.57 28.67
CA THR A 248 1.07 -27.33 29.77
C THR A 248 0.94 -25.84 30.10
N LEU A 249 2.01 -25.06 29.96
CA LEU A 249 1.95 -23.60 30.08
C LEU A 249 0.94 -23.00 29.10
N ARG A 250 0.93 -23.50 27.85
CA ARG A 250 0.00 -23.04 26.81
C ARG A 250 -1.43 -23.53 27.00
N HIS A 251 -1.63 -24.65 27.70
CA HIS A 251 -2.97 -25.02 28.15
C HIS A 251 -3.53 -23.97 29.12
N ALA A 252 -2.72 -23.51 30.08
CA ALA A 252 -3.15 -22.51 31.06
C ALA A 252 -3.46 -21.15 30.42
N SER A 253 -2.56 -20.61 29.59
CA SER A 253 -2.78 -19.33 28.90
C SER A 253 -3.96 -19.36 27.92
N SER A 254 -4.17 -20.47 27.21
CA SER A 254 -5.30 -20.59 26.28
C SER A 254 -6.63 -20.70 27.03
N THR A 255 -6.60 -21.27 28.24
CA THR A 255 -7.76 -21.32 29.13
C THR A 255 -8.07 -19.94 29.71
N TYR A 256 -7.04 -19.16 30.09
CA TYR A 256 -7.20 -17.74 30.45
C TYR A 256 -7.90 -16.95 29.34
N ALA A 257 -7.43 -17.06 28.09
CA ALA A 257 -8.04 -16.38 26.95
C ALA A 257 -9.48 -16.84 26.65
N LEU A 258 -9.82 -18.11 26.88
CA LEU A 258 -11.21 -18.58 26.81
C LEU A 258 -12.10 -17.94 27.89
N ILE A 259 -11.59 -17.75 29.11
CA ILE A 259 -12.32 -17.06 30.18
C ILE A 259 -12.53 -15.59 29.80
N GLU A 260 -11.54 -14.91 29.22
CA GLU A 260 -11.71 -13.56 28.69
C GLU A 260 -12.79 -13.50 27.59
N ALA A 261 -12.81 -14.49 26.70
CA ALA A 261 -13.84 -14.57 25.67
C ALA A 261 -15.24 -14.83 26.25
N CYS A 262 -15.34 -15.65 27.31
CA CYS A 262 -16.60 -15.87 28.03
C CYS A 262 -17.07 -14.61 28.75
N GLU A 263 -16.16 -13.82 29.33
CA GLU A 263 -16.49 -12.51 29.91
C GLU A 263 -16.98 -11.53 28.83
N PHE A 264 -16.36 -11.55 27.64
CA PHE A 264 -16.76 -10.70 26.53
C PHE A 264 -18.13 -11.09 25.94
N ASN A 265 -18.40 -12.39 25.79
CA ASN A 265 -19.67 -12.91 25.29
C ASN A 265 -19.98 -14.28 25.93
N PRO A 266 -20.79 -14.32 27.01
CA PRO A 266 -21.09 -15.54 27.74
C PRO A 266 -21.88 -16.56 26.89
N ARG A 267 -21.36 -17.79 26.80
CA ARG A 267 -22.00 -18.92 26.11
C ARG A 267 -21.75 -20.22 26.86
N GLU A 268 -22.77 -21.05 27.00
CA GLU A 268 -22.74 -22.28 27.80
C GLU A 268 -21.67 -23.27 27.31
N GLU A 269 -21.50 -23.40 25.99
CA GLU A 269 -20.52 -24.32 25.41
C GLU A 269 -19.08 -23.90 25.73
N ILE A 270 -18.82 -22.59 25.81
CA ILE A 270 -17.52 -22.04 26.21
C ILE A 270 -17.29 -22.27 27.69
N GLN A 271 -18.29 -22.01 28.54
CA GLN A 271 -18.20 -22.26 29.98
C GLN A 271 -17.90 -23.73 30.28
N ASN A 272 -18.61 -24.65 29.61
CA ASN A 272 -18.38 -26.09 29.74
C ASN A 272 -16.96 -26.49 29.28
N ALA A 273 -16.40 -25.84 28.26
CA ALA A 273 -15.02 -26.07 27.83
C ALA A 273 -14.00 -25.55 28.87
N ILE A 274 -14.24 -24.37 29.44
CA ILE A 274 -13.43 -23.79 30.52
C ILE A 274 -13.39 -24.73 31.72
N GLU A 275 -14.54 -25.24 32.19
CA GLU A 275 -14.62 -26.16 33.33
C GLU A 275 -13.77 -27.42 33.11
N ARG A 276 -13.88 -28.05 31.93
CA ARG A 276 -13.07 -29.24 31.62
C ARG A 276 -11.58 -28.91 31.56
N ALA A 277 -11.21 -27.80 30.95
CA ALA A 277 -9.81 -27.38 30.86
C ALA A 277 -9.23 -27.11 32.27
N LEU A 278 -9.91 -26.33 33.10
CA LEU A 278 -9.52 -26.07 34.48
C LEU A 278 -9.44 -27.35 35.31
N GLN A 279 -10.40 -28.27 35.16
CA GLN A 279 -10.34 -29.56 35.85
C GLN A 279 -9.07 -30.34 35.49
N ALA A 280 -8.72 -30.42 34.20
CA ALA A 280 -7.48 -31.07 33.77
C ALA A 280 -6.25 -30.36 34.33
N LEU A 281 -6.22 -29.03 34.31
CA LEU A 281 -5.13 -28.22 34.83
C LEU A 281 -4.90 -28.46 36.32
N THR A 282 -5.97 -28.44 37.13
CA THR A 282 -5.87 -28.51 38.60
C THR A 282 -5.74 -29.93 39.16
N GLN A 283 -6.19 -30.96 38.42
CA GLN A 283 -6.19 -32.34 38.91
C GLN A 283 -5.10 -33.23 38.31
N GLN A 284 -4.57 -32.88 37.13
CA GLN A 284 -3.69 -33.79 36.37
C GLN A 284 -2.29 -33.22 36.09
N MET A 285 -2.06 -31.92 36.28
CA MET A 285 -0.83 -31.24 35.83
C MET A 285 -0.03 -30.58 36.97
N LEU A 286 -0.44 -30.78 38.22
CA LEU A 286 0.20 -30.14 39.38
C LEU A 286 1.04 -31.13 40.19
N VAL A 287 2.18 -30.62 40.69
CA VAL A 287 3.01 -31.26 41.71
C VAL A 287 3.10 -30.35 42.93
N TYR A 288 3.35 -30.95 44.11
CA TYR A 288 3.29 -30.24 45.38
C TYR A 288 4.60 -30.40 46.16
N LYS A 289 5.00 -29.34 46.87
CA LYS A 289 6.13 -29.33 47.81
C LYS A 289 5.69 -28.67 49.11
N THR A 290 6.05 -29.25 50.24
CA THR A 290 5.86 -28.61 51.56
C THR A 290 7.15 -27.89 51.95
N ASN A 291 7.07 -26.62 52.35
CA ASN A 291 8.22 -25.88 52.85
C ASN A 291 8.56 -26.26 54.31
N VAL A 292 9.63 -25.68 54.85
CA VAL A 292 10.08 -25.92 56.23
C VAL A 292 9.05 -25.50 57.29
N ASP A 293 8.20 -24.52 56.97
CA ASP A 293 7.15 -24.00 57.85
C ASP A 293 5.82 -24.79 57.74
N GLY A 294 5.81 -25.91 57.00
CA GLY A 294 4.61 -26.73 56.81
C GLY A 294 3.60 -26.20 55.78
N GLN A 295 3.89 -25.07 55.12
CA GLN A 295 3.06 -24.53 54.05
C GLN A 295 3.24 -25.36 52.77
N GLN A 296 2.13 -25.85 52.21
CA GLN A 296 2.12 -26.55 50.93
C GLN A 296 2.17 -25.54 49.77
N MET A 297 2.99 -25.82 48.77
CA MET A 297 3.14 -25.05 47.53
C MET A 297 2.79 -25.94 46.34
N ALA A 298 2.16 -25.36 45.33
CA ALA A 298 1.75 -26.05 44.11
C ALA A 298 2.54 -25.52 42.91
N PHE A 299 2.86 -26.41 41.97
CA PHE A 299 3.60 -26.07 40.76
C PHE A 299 3.02 -26.79 39.55
N LEU A 300 2.92 -26.08 38.43
CA LEU A 300 2.54 -26.65 37.14
C LEU A 300 3.74 -27.40 36.54
N GLN A 301 3.56 -28.71 36.36
CA GLN A 301 4.53 -29.59 35.73
C GLN A 301 4.26 -29.68 34.22
N ASP A 302 5.33 -29.73 33.42
CA ASP A 302 5.26 -30.06 32.00
C ASP A 302 5.56 -31.54 31.70
N GLU A 303 5.35 -31.97 30.45
CA GLU A 303 5.58 -33.36 30.03
C GLU A 303 7.05 -33.80 30.06
N ARG A 304 7.98 -32.87 30.29
CA ARG A 304 9.42 -33.13 30.42
C ARG A 304 9.88 -33.11 31.88
N ASN A 305 8.95 -33.18 32.83
CA ASN A 305 9.24 -33.10 34.26
C ASN A 305 9.97 -31.81 34.65
N GLU A 306 9.63 -30.70 33.98
CA GLU A 306 10.08 -29.36 34.35
C GLU A 306 8.94 -28.57 35.00
N ILE A 307 9.29 -27.76 36.00
CA ILE A 307 8.45 -26.70 36.52
C ILE A 307 8.95 -25.39 35.91
N LYS A 308 8.08 -24.66 35.24
CA LYS A 308 8.40 -23.36 34.61
C LYS A 308 7.69 -22.25 35.36
N LEU A 309 8.41 -21.19 35.70
CA LEU A 309 7.86 -20.00 36.37
C LEU A 309 6.60 -19.48 35.67
N GLY A 310 6.69 -19.26 34.35
CA GLY A 310 5.56 -18.83 33.53
C GLY A 310 4.37 -19.80 33.53
N GLY A 311 4.62 -21.10 33.68
CA GLY A 311 3.57 -22.11 33.79
C GLY A 311 2.78 -21.97 35.09
N ASN A 312 3.47 -21.78 36.23
CA ASN A 312 2.84 -21.51 37.51
C ASN A 312 2.02 -20.21 37.45
N ALA A 313 2.60 -19.17 36.87
CA ALA A 313 1.99 -17.86 36.71
C ALA A 313 0.70 -17.90 35.88
N LEU A 314 0.74 -18.51 34.69
CA LEU A 314 -0.43 -18.61 33.82
C LEU A 314 -1.52 -19.52 34.40
N CYS A 315 -1.15 -20.55 35.17
CA CYS A 315 -2.10 -21.35 35.93
C CYS A 315 -2.84 -20.49 36.96
N LEU A 316 -2.09 -19.73 37.78
CA LEU A 316 -2.66 -18.81 38.76
C LEU A 316 -3.55 -17.74 38.10
N LEU A 317 -3.12 -17.17 36.96
CA LEU A 317 -3.91 -16.19 36.20
C LEU A 317 -5.24 -16.74 35.72
N ALA A 318 -5.26 -17.96 35.16
CA ALA A 318 -6.49 -18.60 34.72
C ALA A 318 -7.47 -18.80 35.88
N LEU A 319 -6.98 -19.23 37.06
CA LEU A 319 -7.79 -19.41 38.25
C LEU A 319 -8.31 -18.08 38.81
N CYS A 320 -7.46 -17.05 38.88
CA CYS A 320 -7.86 -15.70 39.31
C CYS A 320 -8.97 -15.17 38.41
N LYS A 321 -8.77 -15.25 37.08
CA LYS A 321 -9.75 -14.76 36.10
C LYS A 321 -11.07 -15.52 36.16
N TYR A 322 -11.03 -16.83 36.39
CA TYR A 322 -12.24 -17.65 36.59
C TYR A 322 -12.98 -17.24 37.88
N THR A 323 -12.27 -17.06 38.99
CA THR A 323 -12.86 -16.60 40.26
C THR A 323 -13.47 -15.20 40.12
N GLU A 324 -12.81 -14.27 39.42
CA GLU A 324 -13.36 -12.95 39.12
C GLU A 324 -14.64 -13.00 38.28
N LEU A 325 -14.67 -13.86 37.25
CA LEU A 325 -15.82 -13.99 36.35
C LEU A 325 -17.03 -14.65 37.04
N THR A 326 -16.79 -15.67 37.88
CA THR A 326 -17.85 -16.52 38.45
C THR A 326 -18.22 -16.19 39.89
N GLY A 327 -17.36 -15.48 40.62
CA GLY A 327 -17.45 -15.31 42.08
C GLY A 327 -17.14 -16.58 42.87
N SER A 328 -16.62 -17.64 42.23
CA SER A 328 -16.37 -18.94 42.89
C SER A 328 -15.10 -18.95 43.73
N ASN A 329 -15.21 -19.43 44.98
CA ASN A 329 -14.08 -19.64 45.90
C ASN A 329 -13.44 -21.04 45.77
N ARG A 330 -13.87 -21.86 44.81
CA ARG A 330 -13.44 -23.27 44.62
C ARG A 330 -11.92 -23.45 44.63
N TYR A 331 -11.18 -22.48 44.08
CA TYR A 331 -9.73 -22.58 43.89
C TYR A 331 -8.92 -21.70 44.85
N GLN A 332 -9.54 -21.11 45.87
CA GLN A 332 -8.88 -20.16 46.77
C GLN A 332 -7.60 -20.71 47.41
N VAL A 333 -7.67 -21.94 47.95
CA VAL A 333 -6.51 -22.61 48.56
C VAL A 333 -5.42 -22.86 47.51
N LEU A 334 -5.78 -23.39 46.35
CA LEU A 334 -4.82 -23.70 45.29
C LEU A 334 -4.15 -22.44 44.73
N MET A 335 -4.87 -21.32 44.58
CA MET A 335 -4.30 -20.05 44.16
C MET A 335 -3.24 -19.56 45.16
N GLN A 336 -3.49 -19.70 46.46
CA GLN A 336 -2.51 -19.38 47.50
C GLN A 336 -1.25 -20.26 47.38
N GLN A 337 -1.44 -21.56 47.16
CA GLN A 337 -0.34 -22.52 47.01
C GLN A 337 0.50 -22.25 45.75
N LEU A 338 -0.13 -21.85 44.64
CA LEU A 338 0.56 -21.44 43.40
C LEU A 338 1.31 -20.12 43.59
N ALA A 339 0.71 -19.12 44.23
CA ALA A 339 1.35 -17.85 44.54
C ALA A 339 2.59 -18.05 45.44
N ALA A 340 2.45 -18.89 46.47
CA ALA A 340 3.57 -19.30 47.32
C ALA A 340 4.66 -20.03 46.52
N GLY A 341 4.27 -20.91 45.59
CA GLY A 341 5.21 -21.57 44.67
C GLY A 341 5.98 -20.56 43.80
N ILE A 342 5.32 -19.55 43.24
CA ILE A 342 5.96 -18.47 42.46
C ILE A 342 6.95 -17.69 43.33
N VAL A 343 6.55 -17.27 44.54
CA VAL A 343 7.43 -16.53 45.46
C VAL A 343 8.61 -17.39 45.94
N SER A 344 8.44 -18.71 46.08
CA SER A 344 9.55 -19.61 46.42
C SER A 344 10.63 -19.70 45.33
N MET A 345 10.29 -19.29 44.10
CA MET A 345 11.22 -19.18 42.98
C MET A 345 11.87 -17.79 42.90
N GLN A 346 11.56 -16.87 43.82
CA GLN A 346 12.10 -15.52 43.90
C GLN A 346 13.22 -15.44 44.95
N ASP A 347 14.32 -14.77 44.61
CA ASP A 347 15.31 -14.35 45.59
C ASP A 347 14.72 -13.21 46.45
N PRO A 348 14.59 -13.39 47.77
CA PRO A 348 13.90 -12.43 48.64
C PRO A 348 14.67 -11.13 48.86
N THR A 349 15.96 -11.08 48.50
CA THR A 349 16.80 -9.87 48.67
C THR A 349 16.79 -9.02 47.40
N THR A 350 16.86 -9.68 46.26
CA THR A 350 17.06 -9.02 44.96
C THR A 350 15.80 -8.99 44.10
N GLY A 351 14.75 -9.74 44.45
CA GLY A 351 13.50 -9.82 43.68
C GLY A 351 13.57 -10.71 42.44
N ARG A 352 14.72 -11.34 42.19
CA ARG A 352 15.02 -12.06 40.95
C ARG A 352 14.37 -13.43 40.94
N PHE A 353 13.71 -13.81 39.85
CA PHE A 353 13.16 -15.16 39.73
C PHE A 353 14.16 -16.15 39.13
N VAL A 354 14.02 -17.41 39.55
CA VAL A 354 14.52 -18.59 38.85
C VAL A 354 13.44 -19.06 37.87
N HIS A 355 13.83 -19.42 36.65
CA HIS A 355 12.85 -19.70 35.59
C HIS A 355 12.41 -21.16 35.52
N VAL A 356 13.29 -22.11 35.88
CA VAL A 356 13.01 -23.54 35.73
C VAL A 356 13.56 -24.36 36.89
N LEU A 357 12.69 -25.21 37.47
CA LEU A 357 13.06 -26.23 38.47
C LEU A 357 12.88 -27.64 37.90
N HIS A 358 13.60 -28.61 38.47
CA HIS A 358 13.30 -30.03 38.33
C HIS A 358 12.01 -30.37 39.10
N SER A 359 11.05 -31.08 38.50
CA SER A 359 9.81 -31.41 39.21
C SER A 359 9.95 -32.53 40.26
N THR A 360 11.06 -33.28 40.22
CA THR A 360 11.31 -34.42 41.12
C THR A 360 11.84 -34.00 42.49
N ASP A 361 12.73 -33.00 42.54
CA ASP A 361 13.40 -32.55 43.76
C ASP A 361 13.32 -31.03 43.99
N PHE A 362 12.71 -30.29 43.05
CA PHE A 362 12.55 -28.84 43.08
C PHE A 362 13.86 -28.05 43.12
N SER A 363 14.96 -28.69 42.70
CA SER A 363 16.25 -28.02 42.52
C SER A 363 16.24 -27.12 41.28
N VAL A 364 17.08 -26.09 41.28
CA VAL A 364 17.20 -25.16 40.15
C VAL A 364 17.79 -25.87 38.94
N LYS A 365 17.00 -26.00 37.87
CA LYS A 365 17.44 -26.56 36.59
C LYS A 365 18.05 -25.50 35.69
N GLN A 366 17.42 -24.33 35.64
CA GLN A 366 17.86 -23.21 34.79
C GLN A 366 17.43 -21.90 35.44
N SER A 367 18.40 -21.08 35.84
CA SER A 367 18.17 -19.79 36.48
C SER A 367 17.42 -18.82 35.57
N PHE A 368 17.81 -18.70 34.29
CA PHE A 368 17.16 -17.84 33.31
C PHE A 368 16.86 -18.58 32.02
N ARG A 369 15.62 -18.47 31.51
CA ARG A 369 15.22 -19.07 30.22
C ARG A 369 14.67 -18.04 29.23
N ILE A 370 13.71 -17.23 29.65
CA ILE A 370 13.07 -16.21 28.82
C ILE A 370 12.43 -15.16 29.71
N VAL A 371 12.59 -13.88 29.35
CA VAL A 371 12.11 -12.72 30.13
C VAL A 371 10.59 -12.69 30.33
N TYR A 372 9.82 -13.34 29.45
CA TYR A 372 8.36 -13.39 29.56
C TYR A 372 7.86 -14.00 30.87
N TYR A 373 8.62 -14.95 31.44
CA TYR A 373 8.23 -15.62 32.68
C TYR A 373 8.21 -14.65 33.87
N ASP A 374 9.11 -13.66 33.86
CA ASP A 374 9.19 -12.63 34.90
C ASP A 374 7.93 -11.74 34.89
N GLY A 375 7.52 -11.32 33.69
CA GLY A 375 6.30 -10.55 33.47
C GLY A 375 5.05 -11.33 33.87
N GLU A 376 4.92 -12.57 33.40
CA GLU A 376 3.81 -13.48 33.73
C GLU A 376 3.68 -13.65 35.26
N ALA A 377 4.79 -13.92 35.96
CA ALA A 377 4.80 -14.11 37.41
C ALA A 377 4.31 -12.87 38.17
N CYS A 378 4.81 -11.68 37.83
CA CYS A 378 4.35 -10.44 38.46
C CYS A 378 2.88 -10.17 38.19
N PHE A 379 2.40 -10.42 36.95
CA PHE A 379 0.99 -10.25 36.62
C PHE A 379 0.12 -11.16 37.49
N ALA A 380 0.51 -12.43 37.60
CA ALA A 380 -0.21 -13.43 38.39
C ALA A 380 -0.29 -13.06 39.88
N LEU A 381 0.81 -12.63 40.48
CA LEU A 381 0.85 -12.18 41.88
C LEU A 381 -0.03 -10.95 42.11
N LEU A 382 -0.02 -9.98 41.19
CA LEU A 382 -0.84 -8.77 41.29
C LEU A 382 -2.34 -9.07 41.11
N ARG A 383 -2.71 -9.96 40.19
CA ARG A 383 -4.11 -10.42 40.04
C ARG A 383 -4.58 -11.19 41.26
N TYR A 384 -3.73 -12.03 41.85
CA TYR A 384 -4.07 -12.73 43.08
C TYR A 384 -4.19 -11.78 44.28
N PHE A 385 -3.29 -10.78 44.38
CA PHE A 385 -3.38 -9.72 45.38
C PHE A 385 -4.72 -8.98 45.31
N ALA A 386 -5.20 -8.66 44.09
CA ALA A 386 -6.50 -8.01 43.91
C ALA A 386 -7.66 -8.80 44.55
N ILE A 387 -7.54 -10.13 44.65
CA ILE A 387 -8.53 -11.02 45.24
C ILE A 387 -8.33 -11.18 46.76
N CYS A 388 -7.11 -11.47 47.22
CA CYS A 388 -6.85 -11.83 48.64
C CYS A 388 -6.46 -10.65 49.54
N GLN A 389 -6.00 -9.53 48.96
CA GLN A 389 -5.58 -8.31 49.67
C GLN A 389 -4.43 -8.52 50.69
N GLU A 390 -3.61 -9.57 50.52
CA GLU A 390 -2.42 -9.80 51.35
C GLU A 390 -1.18 -9.09 50.75
N GLU A 391 -0.68 -8.06 51.44
CA GLU A 391 0.43 -7.18 50.97
C GLU A 391 1.71 -7.93 50.56
N ARG A 392 1.99 -9.13 51.10
CA ARG A 392 3.17 -9.92 50.73
C ARG A 392 3.29 -10.18 49.23
N TRP A 393 2.15 -10.36 48.53
CA TRP A 393 2.15 -10.63 47.09
C TRP A 393 2.42 -9.37 46.27
N LEU A 394 1.86 -8.23 46.69
CA LEU A 394 2.16 -6.92 46.10
C LEU A 394 3.64 -6.57 46.28
N ASN A 395 4.18 -6.78 47.48
CA ASN A 395 5.59 -6.50 47.78
C ASN A 395 6.55 -7.39 46.98
N ALA A 396 6.22 -8.68 46.80
CA ALA A 396 7.00 -9.58 45.94
C ALA A 396 7.03 -9.11 44.48
N ALA A 397 5.89 -8.67 43.94
CA ALA A 397 5.82 -8.13 42.57
C ALA A 397 6.56 -6.78 42.44
N ALA A 398 6.43 -5.88 43.41
CA ALA A 398 7.14 -4.59 43.41
C ALA A 398 8.67 -4.78 43.47
N LEU A 399 9.14 -5.70 44.33
CA LEU A 399 10.57 -6.02 44.44
C LEU A 399 11.15 -6.55 43.12
N ALA A 400 10.39 -7.39 42.40
CA ALA A 400 10.79 -7.85 41.07
C ALA A 400 10.87 -6.70 40.06
N PHE A 401 9.89 -5.78 40.07
CA PHE A 401 9.90 -4.63 39.17
C PHE A 401 11.05 -3.67 39.40
N ASP A 402 11.50 -3.50 40.65
CA ASP A 402 12.69 -2.70 40.95
C ASP A 402 13.95 -3.28 40.28
N ASP A 403 14.10 -4.61 40.29
CA ASP A 403 15.17 -5.29 39.57
C ASP A 403 14.98 -5.22 38.04
N PHE A 404 13.74 -5.30 37.53
CA PHE A 404 13.45 -5.13 36.10
C PHE A 404 13.82 -3.73 35.59
N ILE A 405 13.54 -2.70 36.40
CA ILE A 405 13.92 -1.32 36.11
C ILE A 405 15.45 -1.21 36.10
N ALA A 406 16.13 -1.73 37.12
CA ALA A 406 17.58 -1.69 37.21
C ALA A 406 18.29 -2.40 36.04
N ARG A 407 17.64 -3.40 35.43
CA ARG A 407 18.17 -4.16 34.29
C ARG A 407 17.57 -3.80 32.94
N GLU A 408 16.78 -2.74 32.88
CA GLU A 408 16.20 -2.24 31.64
C GLU A 408 15.36 -3.27 30.86
N HIS A 409 14.61 -4.12 31.57
CA HIS A 409 13.81 -5.20 30.96
C HIS A 409 12.79 -4.69 29.92
N TRP A 410 12.41 -3.41 29.94
CA TRP A 410 11.55 -2.78 28.92
C TRP A 410 12.13 -2.86 27.50
N LYS A 411 13.44 -3.08 27.34
CA LYS A 411 14.08 -3.31 26.03
C LYS A 411 13.61 -4.60 25.35
N ALA A 412 12.99 -5.52 26.09
CA ALA A 412 12.39 -6.73 25.54
C ALA A 412 11.08 -6.48 24.79
N HIS A 413 10.44 -5.31 24.98
CA HIS A 413 9.16 -4.95 24.36
C HIS A 413 8.06 -6.00 24.61
N ASP A 414 7.95 -6.45 25.85
CA ASP A 414 7.09 -7.57 26.21
C ASP A 414 5.71 -7.10 26.70
N HIS A 415 4.67 -7.67 26.10
CA HIS A 415 3.28 -7.45 26.50
C HIS A 415 2.97 -7.90 27.95
N TRP A 416 3.59 -8.97 28.47
CA TRP A 416 3.32 -9.42 29.85
C TRP A 416 3.80 -8.40 30.89
N LEU A 417 5.00 -7.82 30.69
CA LEU A 417 5.46 -6.69 31.49
C LEU A 417 4.47 -5.51 31.46
N SER A 418 3.80 -5.29 30.33
CA SER A 418 2.79 -4.23 30.18
C SER A 418 1.46 -4.56 30.86
N TYR A 419 1.04 -5.84 30.89
CA TYR A 419 -0.10 -6.25 31.70
C TYR A 419 0.19 -6.11 33.19
N SER A 420 1.38 -6.53 33.63
CA SER A 420 1.83 -6.41 35.02
C SER A 420 1.91 -4.96 35.48
N ILE A 421 2.51 -4.07 34.68
CA ILE A 421 2.63 -2.64 35.06
C ILE A 421 1.25 -1.99 35.18
N ASN A 422 0.30 -2.38 34.33
CA ASN A 422 -1.07 -1.91 34.38
C ASN A 422 -1.81 -2.25 35.67
N GLU A 423 -1.46 -3.36 36.32
CA GLU A 423 -1.98 -3.74 37.63
C GLU A 423 -1.19 -3.07 38.75
N LEU A 424 0.15 -3.07 38.67
CA LEU A 424 1.00 -2.52 39.72
C LEU A 424 0.68 -1.04 40.02
N VAL A 425 0.53 -0.22 38.98
CA VAL A 425 0.27 1.23 39.14
C VAL A 425 -1.09 1.54 39.75
N LYS A 426 -2.01 0.57 39.88
CA LYS A 426 -3.26 0.75 40.63
C LYS A 426 -3.00 0.85 42.13
N TYR A 427 -1.98 0.14 42.62
CA TYR A 427 -1.67 -0.01 44.05
C TYR A 427 -0.39 0.73 44.47
N ARG A 428 0.57 0.90 43.55
CA ARG A 428 1.82 1.65 43.74
C ARG A 428 2.02 2.62 42.56
N PRO A 429 1.35 3.80 42.54
CA PRO A 429 1.35 4.70 41.39
C PRO A 429 2.60 5.59 41.29
N GLU A 430 3.78 5.00 41.41
CA GLU A 430 5.05 5.73 41.37
C GLU A 430 5.47 6.04 39.92
N ALA A 431 6.08 7.22 39.70
CA ALA A 431 6.49 7.68 38.37
C ALA A 431 7.40 6.69 37.62
N LYS A 432 8.30 6.00 38.35
CA LYS A 432 9.23 4.99 37.80
C LYS A 432 8.51 3.85 37.07
N TYR A 433 7.34 3.43 37.56
CA TYR A 433 6.56 2.35 36.98
C TYR A 433 5.83 2.78 35.70
N PHE A 434 5.26 3.99 35.69
CA PHE A 434 4.68 4.55 34.47
C PHE A 434 5.75 4.76 33.39
N GLN A 435 6.92 5.27 33.77
CA GLN A 435 8.06 5.45 32.87
C GLN A 435 8.50 4.11 32.25
N PHE A 436 8.68 3.07 33.06
CA PHE A 436 9.00 1.71 32.59
C PHE A 436 7.98 1.22 31.55
N GLY A 437 6.67 1.36 31.85
CA GLY A 437 5.61 0.90 30.95
C GLY A 437 5.60 1.64 29.61
N LEU A 438 5.87 2.94 29.60
CA LEU A 438 5.99 3.73 28.36
C LEU A 438 7.26 3.40 27.57
N GLN A 439 8.39 3.22 28.26
CA GLN A 439 9.66 2.81 27.63
C GLN A 439 9.54 1.46 26.91
N ASN A 440 8.69 0.57 27.40
CA ASN A 440 8.44 -0.74 26.80
C ASN A 440 7.81 -0.65 25.40
N VAL A 441 7.21 0.48 25.02
CA VAL A 441 6.63 0.69 23.66
C VAL A 441 7.30 1.79 22.85
N MET A 442 7.89 2.79 23.50
CA MET A 442 8.38 4.02 22.87
C MET A 442 9.38 3.78 21.72
N GLY A 443 10.32 2.83 21.92
CA GLY A 443 11.33 2.47 20.90
C GLY A 443 10.87 1.40 19.90
N HIS A 444 9.62 0.94 19.96
CA HIS A 444 9.15 -0.23 19.20
C HIS A 444 8.09 0.09 18.14
N LEU A 445 7.66 1.35 18.03
CA LEU A 445 6.54 1.73 17.16
C LEU A 445 6.82 1.50 15.67
N ASP A 446 8.04 1.77 15.19
CA ASP A 446 8.42 1.51 13.78
C ASP A 446 8.38 0.02 13.46
N PHE A 447 8.92 -0.79 14.37
CA PHE A 447 8.80 -2.24 14.25
C PHE A 447 7.34 -2.67 14.19
N VAL A 448 6.45 -2.11 15.02
CA VAL A 448 5.01 -2.39 14.97
C VAL A 448 4.36 -1.95 13.65
N ILE A 449 4.82 -0.88 13.00
CA ILE A 449 4.27 -0.40 11.73
C ILE A 449 4.76 -1.26 10.56
N GLU A 450 6.06 -1.51 10.47
CA GLU A 450 6.72 -2.14 9.33
C GLU A 450 6.61 -3.67 9.34
N ARG A 451 6.25 -4.27 10.49
CA ARG A 451 6.24 -5.71 10.64
C ARG A 451 5.21 -6.39 9.73
N ILE A 452 5.70 -7.01 8.66
CA ILE A 452 4.92 -7.76 7.65
C ILE A 452 4.27 -9.04 8.17
N THR A 453 4.72 -9.58 9.32
CA THR A 453 4.05 -10.72 9.97
C THR A 453 2.96 -10.21 10.90
N THR A 454 1.91 -10.99 11.11
CA THR A 454 0.83 -10.62 12.03
C THR A 454 1.30 -10.37 13.47
N PHE A 455 2.13 -11.28 14.02
CA PHE A 455 2.76 -11.16 15.34
C PHE A 455 1.76 -10.69 16.43
N PRO A 456 0.84 -11.56 16.88
CA PRO A 456 -0.36 -11.15 17.60
C PRO A 456 -0.08 -10.41 18.93
N THR A 457 1.02 -10.74 19.61
CA THR A 457 1.40 -10.09 20.88
C THR A 457 1.71 -8.59 20.73
N LEU A 458 1.98 -8.09 19.51
CA LEU A 458 2.15 -6.66 19.30
C LEU A 458 0.85 -5.88 19.54
N LEU A 459 -0.32 -6.42 19.18
CA LEU A 459 -1.57 -5.73 19.50
C LEU A 459 -1.83 -5.74 21.01
N GLU A 460 -1.53 -6.84 21.69
CA GLU A 460 -1.61 -6.93 23.15
C GLU A 460 -0.71 -5.89 23.83
N LEU A 461 0.55 -5.77 23.38
CA LEU A 461 1.48 -4.74 23.85
C LEU A 461 0.90 -3.33 23.69
N MET A 462 0.36 -3.03 22.50
CA MET A 462 -0.25 -1.72 22.22
C MET A 462 -1.49 -1.48 23.06
N MET A 463 -2.36 -2.48 23.23
CA MET A 463 -3.56 -2.34 24.06
C MET A 463 -3.22 -2.18 25.53
N ALA A 464 -2.21 -2.88 26.04
CA ALA A 464 -1.73 -2.70 27.40
C ALA A 464 -1.16 -1.28 27.59
N ALA A 465 -0.33 -0.79 26.67
CA ALA A 465 0.17 0.58 26.75
C ALA A 465 -0.94 1.64 26.65
N GLN A 466 -1.98 1.38 25.85
CA GLN A 466 -3.15 2.26 25.76
C GLN A 466 -3.90 2.35 27.10
N GLN A 467 -4.07 1.24 27.82
CA GLN A 467 -4.66 1.26 29.17
C GLN A 467 -3.77 1.98 30.20
N LEU A 468 -2.45 1.94 30.03
CA LEU A 468 -1.53 2.68 30.89
C LEU A 468 -1.67 4.19 30.66
N LEU A 469 -1.79 4.61 29.39
CA LEU A 469 -2.05 6.00 29.02
C LEU A 469 -3.37 6.51 29.61
N GLU A 470 -4.45 5.72 29.60
CA GLU A 470 -5.72 6.10 30.23
C GLU A 470 -5.57 6.38 31.74
N LYS A 471 -4.79 5.55 32.44
CA LYS A 471 -4.50 5.77 33.87
C LYS A 471 -3.66 7.03 34.11
N LEU A 472 -2.80 7.37 33.15
CA LEU A 472 -1.90 8.51 33.23
C LEU A 472 -2.61 9.86 32.93
N VAL A 473 -3.64 9.86 32.09
CA VAL A 473 -4.46 11.07 31.81
C VAL A 473 -5.11 11.64 33.07
N ASN A 474 -5.45 10.78 34.03
CA ASN A 474 -6.07 11.18 35.29
C ASN A 474 -5.04 11.59 36.38
N ARG A 475 -3.77 11.81 36.00
CA ARG A 475 -2.66 12.14 36.91
C ARG A 475 -1.86 13.35 36.41
N PRO A 476 -2.32 14.58 36.68
CA PRO A 476 -1.64 15.81 36.26
C PRO A 476 -0.16 15.87 36.65
N GLU A 477 0.18 15.31 37.81
CA GLU A 477 1.55 15.25 38.32
C GLU A 477 2.51 14.43 37.44
N LEU A 478 1.98 13.53 36.59
CA LEU A 478 2.74 12.68 35.67
C LEU A 478 2.61 13.09 34.19
N TYR A 479 2.02 14.24 33.87
CA TYR A 479 1.79 14.65 32.47
C TYR A 479 3.06 14.74 31.61
N HIS A 480 4.21 15.02 32.21
CA HIS A 480 5.49 14.98 31.49
C HIS A 480 5.77 13.61 30.85
N LEU A 481 5.34 12.51 31.47
CA LEU A 481 5.42 11.15 30.91
C LEU A 481 4.38 10.93 29.80
N TYR A 482 3.19 11.52 29.90
CA TYR A 482 2.17 11.46 28.83
C TYR A 482 2.74 11.99 27.51
N HIS A 483 3.48 13.09 27.60
CA HIS A 483 4.07 13.78 26.46
C HIS A 483 5.39 13.18 25.99
N SER A 484 5.96 12.20 26.70
CA SER A 484 7.19 11.52 26.27
C SER A 484 6.95 10.52 25.13
N LEU A 485 5.71 10.05 24.94
CA LEU A 485 5.33 9.15 23.85
C LEU A 485 4.71 9.94 22.70
N ASN A 486 5.13 9.65 21.46
CA ASN A 486 4.44 10.15 20.27
C ASN A 486 3.08 9.45 20.11
N LEU A 487 2.03 10.03 20.70
CA LEU A 487 0.68 9.46 20.74
C LEU A 487 0.09 9.22 19.35
N GLU A 488 0.37 10.10 18.40
CA GLU A 488 -0.15 9.98 17.05
C GLU A 488 0.46 8.77 16.33
N LYS A 489 1.79 8.62 16.40
CA LYS A 489 2.49 7.43 15.90
C LYS A 489 2.04 6.16 16.61
N PHE A 490 1.82 6.23 17.92
CA PHE A 490 1.32 5.12 18.73
C PHE A 490 -0.07 4.64 18.26
N TYR A 491 -1.05 5.55 18.15
CA TYR A 491 -2.40 5.18 17.71
C TYR A 491 -2.42 4.71 16.25
N PHE A 492 -1.62 5.32 15.37
CA PHE A 492 -1.44 4.83 14.01
C PHE A 492 -0.90 3.39 13.99
N ALA A 493 0.17 3.12 14.74
CA ALA A 493 0.76 1.79 14.85
C ALA A 493 -0.26 0.76 15.40
N MET A 494 -1.03 1.14 16.42
CA MET A 494 -2.06 0.29 17.03
C MET A 494 -3.16 -0.08 16.03
N HIS A 495 -3.75 0.90 15.34
CA HIS A 495 -4.81 0.66 14.36
C HIS A 495 -4.32 -0.13 13.15
N GLN A 496 -3.12 0.17 12.65
CA GLN A 496 -2.48 -0.58 11.58
C GLN A 496 -2.23 -2.03 11.98
N ARG A 497 -1.75 -2.26 13.22
CA ARG A 497 -1.51 -3.60 13.75
C ARG A 497 -2.81 -4.42 13.87
N ALA A 498 -3.87 -3.82 14.41
CA ALA A 498 -5.18 -4.45 14.49
C ALA A 498 -5.73 -4.85 13.11
N GLN A 499 -5.60 -3.98 12.10
CA GLN A 499 -5.99 -4.29 10.72
C GLN A 499 -5.14 -5.41 10.10
N HIS A 500 -3.82 -5.37 10.32
CA HIS A 500 -2.89 -6.33 9.72
C HIS A 500 -3.06 -7.73 10.29
N MET A 501 -3.46 -7.87 11.56
CA MET A 501 -3.72 -9.17 12.19
C MET A 501 -4.81 -9.99 11.49
N LEU A 502 -5.71 -9.36 10.72
CA LEU A 502 -6.72 -10.07 9.92
C LEU A 502 -6.11 -10.96 8.82
N ASN A 503 -4.85 -10.72 8.44
CA ASN A 503 -4.10 -11.57 7.51
C ASN A 503 -3.69 -12.92 8.13
N GLY A 504 -3.92 -13.10 9.43
CA GLY A 504 -3.73 -14.36 10.15
C GLY A 504 -5.04 -15.07 10.47
N PHE A 505 -6.19 -14.57 10.04
CA PHE A 505 -7.48 -15.23 10.28
C PHE A 505 -7.81 -16.21 9.16
N PHE A 506 -8.27 -17.42 9.51
CA PHE A 506 -8.77 -18.41 8.55
C PHE A 506 -10.18 -18.04 8.08
N TRP A 507 -10.21 -17.04 7.20
CA TRP A 507 -11.39 -16.69 6.42
C TRP A 507 -11.86 -17.88 5.57
N PRO A 508 -13.19 -18.05 5.35
CA PRO A 508 -13.73 -19.10 4.49
C PRO A 508 -13.06 -19.17 3.10
N GLU A 509 -12.84 -18.00 2.47
CA GLU A 509 -12.23 -17.85 1.14
C GLU A 509 -10.76 -18.29 1.05
N LEU A 510 -10.09 -18.49 2.19
CA LEU A 510 -8.75 -19.03 2.29
C LEU A 510 -8.78 -20.48 2.80
N ALA A 511 -9.54 -20.72 3.87
CA ALA A 511 -9.67 -22.02 4.52
C ALA A 511 -10.11 -23.12 3.53
N MET A 512 -10.97 -22.78 2.56
CA MET A 512 -11.49 -23.70 1.56
C MET A 512 -10.41 -24.44 0.74
N PHE A 513 -9.19 -23.89 0.62
CA PHE A 513 -8.10 -24.52 -0.12
C PHE A 513 -7.28 -25.53 0.71
N TYR A 514 -7.46 -25.58 2.02
CA TYR A 514 -6.71 -26.50 2.89
C TYR A 514 -7.41 -27.86 3.02
N ARG A 515 -6.70 -28.87 3.55
CA ARG A 515 -7.12 -30.28 3.49
C ARG A 515 -8.52 -30.52 4.10
N HIS A 516 -8.81 -29.88 5.25
CA HIS A 516 -10.09 -29.95 5.96
C HIS A 516 -10.54 -28.56 6.43
N PRO A 517 -11.26 -27.78 5.60
CA PRO A 517 -11.60 -26.38 5.88
C PRO A 517 -12.45 -26.19 7.16
N ALA A 518 -13.43 -27.07 7.41
CA ALA A 518 -14.29 -27.02 8.61
C ALA A 518 -13.51 -27.12 9.93
N LYS A 519 -12.33 -27.73 9.92
CA LYS A 519 -11.45 -27.90 11.08
C LYS A 519 -10.53 -26.71 11.33
N ILE A 520 -10.55 -25.67 10.50
CA ILE A 520 -9.66 -24.51 10.61
C ILE A 520 -10.37 -23.16 10.44
N LYS A 521 -11.53 -23.14 9.77
CA LYS A 521 -12.34 -21.93 9.55
C LYS A 521 -12.63 -21.25 10.89
N GLY A 522 -12.43 -19.93 10.94
CA GLY A 522 -12.67 -19.16 12.16
C GLY A 522 -11.52 -19.19 13.18
N SER A 523 -10.44 -19.93 12.89
CA SER A 523 -9.21 -19.91 13.68
C SER A 523 -8.25 -18.79 13.24
N PHE A 524 -7.14 -18.67 13.96
CA PHE A 524 -5.96 -17.91 13.53
C PHE A 524 -4.77 -18.81 13.19
N PHE A 525 -3.83 -18.26 12.41
CA PHE A 525 -2.57 -18.87 12.01
C PHE A 525 -1.44 -17.85 11.90
N ILE A 526 -0.22 -18.36 11.78
CA ILE A 526 0.96 -17.56 11.44
C ILE A 526 1.57 -18.08 10.14
N ARG A 527 1.60 -17.21 9.12
CA ARG A 527 1.96 -17.57 7.74
C ARG A 527 3.35 -18.20 7.57
N HIS A 528 4.39 -17.60 8.15
CA HIS A 528 5.77 -18.11 8.05
C HIS A 528 6.00 -19.40 8.85
N HIS A 529 5.08 -19.74 9.76
CA HIS A 529 5.03 -21.04 10.44
C HIS A 529 4.20 -22.07 9.65
N ALA A 530 4.23 -22.01 8.32
CA ALA A 530 3.51 -22.96 7.45
C ALA A 530 2.00 -23.00 7.70
N PHE A 531 1.39 -21.83 7.95
CA PHE A 531 -0.04 -21.69 8.26
C PHE A 531 -0.50 -22.56 9.44
N ARG A 532 0.44 -23.02 10.28
CA ARG A 532 0.15 -23.81 11.47
C ARG A 532 -0.84 -23.06 12.36
N ILE A 533 -1.72 -23.85 12.96
CA ILE A 533 -2.64 -23.42 14.00
C ILE A 533 -2.18 -24.06 15.30
N ARG A 534 -2.05 -23.27 16.36
CA ARG A 534 -1.89 -23.75 17.72
C ARG A 534 -2.77 -22.95 18.66
N ILE A 535 -3.15 -23.57 19.78
CA ILE A 535 -3.88 -22.88 20.84
C ILE A 535 -3.17 -21.61 21.30
N ASP A 536 -1.83 -21.63 21.36
CA ASP A 536 -1.03 -20.47 21.78
C ASP A 536 -0.90 -19.39 20.71
N ASP A 537 -1.09 -19.71 19.43
CA ASP A 537 -1.20 -18.66 18.43
C ASP A 537 -2.56 -17.95 18.59
N ILE A 538 -3.64 -18.72 18.82
CA ILE A 538 -5.02 -18.22 18.89
C ILE A 538 -5.27 -17.38 20.14
N GLU A 539 -4.74 -17.78 21.30
CA GLU A 539 -4.92 -17.05 22.57
C GLU A 539 -4.51 -15.58 22.42
N HIS A 540 -3.34 -15.32 21.82
CA HIS A 540 -2.80 -13.96 21.65
C HIS A 540 -3.64 -13.11 20.68
N TYR A 541 -4.15 -13.71 19.58
CA TYR A 541 -5.10 -12.98 18.71
C TYR A 541 -6.40 -12.66 19.45
N LEU A 542 -6.91 -13.61 20.24
CA LEU A 542 -8.17 -13.50 20.94
C LEU A 542 -8.11 -12.39 22.00
N SER A 543 -7.13 -12.45 22.90
CA SER A 543 -6.92 -11.43 23.94
C SER A 543 -6.68 -10.03 23.34
N GLY A 544 -5.81 -9.93 22.31
CA GLY A 544 -5.57 -8.67 21.61
C GLY A 544 -6.82 -8.06 20.96
N TYR A 545 -7.63 -8.86 20.27
CA TYR A 545 -8.86 -8.36 19.66
C TYR A 545 -9.97 -8.07 20.66
N ILE A 546 -10.08 -8.83 21.77
CA ILE A 546 -11.02 -8.51 22.84
C ILE A 546 -10.68 -7.14 23.44
N ALA A 547 -9.41 -6.90 23.76
CA ALA A 547 -8.95 -5.62 24.27
C ALA A 547 -9.22 -4.47 23.28
N TYR A 548 -8.86 -4.65 22.00
CA TYR A 548 -9.09 -3.64 20.97
C TYR A 548 -10.60 -3.39 20.70
N CYS A 549 -11.43 -4.43 20.76
CA CYS A 549 -12.88 -4.31 20.59
C CYS A 549 -13.50 -3.49 21.75
N ARG A 550 -13.10 -3.78 23.00
CA ARG A 550 -13.50 -2.98 24.18
C ARG A 550 -13.09 -1.52 24.03
N PHE A 551 -11.87 -1.26 23.56
CA PHE A 551 -11.40 0.09 23.27
C PHE A 551 -12.31 0.81 22.26
N LEU A 552 -12.68 0.15 21.15
CA LEU A 552 -13.60 0.72 20.15
C LEU A 552 -15.02 0.98 20.69
N GLY A 553 -15.46 0.22 21.70
CA GLY A 553 -16.79 0.36 22.33
C GLY A 553 -16.86 1.38 23.48
N SER A 554 -15.71 1.83 24.00
CA SER A 554 -15.65 2.74 25.14
C SER A 554 -16.13 4.17 24.80
N LYS A 555 -16.82 4.83 25.75
CA LYS A 555 -17.24 6.25 25.63
C LYS A 555 -16.03 7.22 25.57
N HIS A 556 -14.82 6.75 25.85
CA HIS A 556 -13.55 7.49 25.77
C HIS A 556 -13.02 7.65 24.33
N ARG A 557 -13.89 7.50 23.31
CA ARG A 557 -13.68 8.13 21.99
C ARG A 557 -13.29 9.62 22.09
N THR A 558 -13.53 10.28 23.22
CA THR A 558 -13.36 11.70 23.50
C THR A 558 -11.97 12.16 23.97
N THR A 559 -10.90 11.36 23.86
CA THR A 559 -9.51 11.90 23.91
C THR A 559 -8.53 11.24 22.94
N ILE A 560 -9.01 10.54 21.90
CA ILE A 560 -8.30 10.71 20.63
C ILE A 560 -8.82 12.04 20.14
N PRO A 561 -7.99 13.06 19.92
CA PRO A 561 -8.40 14.07 18.98
C PRO A 561 -8.86 13.29 17.73
N GLU A 562 -10.14 13.41 17.34
CA GLU A 562 -10.35 13.75 15.93
C GLU A 562 -9.26 14.78 15.62
N PRO A 563 -8.63 14.80 14.45
CA PRO A 563 -7.85 15.97 14.09
C PRO A 563 -8.80 17.18 13.96
N ALA A 564 -9.50 17.61 15.02
CA ALA A 564 -9.22 18.88 15.67
C ALA A 564 -7.78 19.22 15.33
N ALA A 565 -7.59 19.91 14.22
CA ALA A 565 -7.53 21.36 14.21
C ALA A 565 -7.12 22.01 15.56
N ARG A 566 -6.28 21.35 16.36
CA ARG A 566 -5.29 22.03 17.16
C ARG A 566 -4.23 22.39 16.15
N GLY A 567 -4.06 23.68 15.93
CA GLY A 567 -3.20 24.25 14.91
C GLY A 567 -1.76 23.74 15.00
N LEU A 568 -1.52 22.53 14.50
CA LEU A 568 -0.26 22.19 13.89
C LEU A 568 -0.10 23.19 12.76
N ALA A 569 1.00 23.93 12.78
CA ALA A 569 1.34 24.88 11.73
C ALA A 569 1.10 24.25 10.35
N ASN A 570 0.61 25.03 9.39
CA ASN A 570 0.48 24.59 8.01
C ASN A 570 1.89 24.22 7.47
N GLY A 571 2.29 22.95 7.54
CA GLY A 571 3.55 22.47 6.97
C GLY A 571 4.32 21.48 7.85
N TRP A 572 5.57 21.25 7.47
CA TRP A 572 6.44 20.25 8.09
C TRP A 572 7.09 20.75 9.37
N THR A 573 6.88 20.00 10.44
CA THR A 573 7.64 20.07 11.69
C THR A 573 8.57 18.86 11.82
N VAL A 574 9.57 18.96 12.71
CA VAL A 574 10.45 17.85 13.13
C VAL A 574 9.65 16.59 13.45
N GLN A 575 8.56 16.74 14.20
CA GLN A 575 7.68 15.63 14.59
C GLN A 575 6.92 15.05 13.40
N SER A 576 6.34 15.90 12.55
CA SER A 576 5.57 15.41 11.39
C SER A 576 6.45 14.69 10.36
N LEU A 577 7.71 15.13 10.18
CA LEU A 577 8.68 14.49 9.29
C LEU A 577 9.09 13.11 9.82
N ALA A 578 9.39 13.00 11.11
CA ALA A 578 9.70 11.71 11.75
C ALA A 578 8.50 10.76 11.76
N MET A 579 7.29 11.28 11.96
CA MET A 579 6.07 10.49 11.92
C MET A 579 5.72 10.01 10.52
N ALA A 580 5.89 10.87 9.51
CA ALA A 580 5.64 10.50 8.14
C ALA A 580 6.62 9.41 7.66
N THR A 581 7.89 9.50 8.04
CA THR A 581 8.95 8.61 7.50
C THR A 581 9.32 7.43 8.39
N GLY A 582 8.86 7.39 9.64
CA GLY A 582 9.42 6.49 10.66
C GLY A 582 10.86 6.83 11.08
N GLY A 583 11.44 7.91 10.54
CA GLY A 583 12.85 8.25 10.73
C GLY A 583 13.20 8.82 12.09
N THR A 584 14.49 8.76 12.43
CA THR A 584 15.06 9.30 13.68
C THR A 584 15.99 10.48 13.40
N TRP A 585 15.79 11.58 14.11
CA TRP A 585 16.63 12.77 13.96
C TRP A 585 17.97 12.62 14.69
N SER A 586 19.04 13.20 14.15
CA SER A 586 20.35 13.28 14.82
C SER A 586 20.28 14.09 16.12
N ASN A 587 21.13 13.75 17.12
CA ASN A 587 21.10 14.27 18.49
C ASN A 587 21.13 15.81 18.65
N ASN A 588 21.52 16.57 17.62
CA ASN A 588 21.59 18.04 17.63
C ASN A 588 20.45 18.73 16.84
N THR A 589 19.28 18.09 16.73
CA THR A 589 18.15 18.65 15.97
C THR A 589 17.43 19.73 16.78
N PRO A 590 17.28 20.96 16.26
CA PRO A 590 16.51 22.01 16.91
C PRO A 590 15.05 21.59 17.19
N THR A 591 14.47 22.07 18.29
CA THR A 591 13.05 21.84 18.64
C THR A 591 12.08 22.41 17.60
N THR A 592 12.53 23.41 16.82
CA THR A 592 11.78 24.00 15.71
C THR A 592 12.63 24.01 14.45
N LEU A 593 12.13 23.38 13.38
CA LEU A 593 12.69 23.47 12.04
C LEU A 593 11.58 23.93 11.08
N GLN A 594 11.87 24.97 10.30
CA GLN A 594 11.03 25.34 9.17
C GLN A 594 11.46 24.50 7.96
N ILE A 595 10.53 23.71 7.43
CA ILE A 595 10.73 22.91 6.22
C ILE A 595 9.59 23.20 5.25
N ASP A 596 9.92 23.87 4.15
CA ASP A 596 8.94 24.30 3.15
C ASP A 596 8.85 23.32 1.97
N SER A 597 9.90 22.52 1.76
CA SER A 597 9.94 21.53 0.69
C SER A 597 10.87 20.36 0.98
N VAL A 598 10.66 19.27 0.25
CA VAL A 598 11.59 18.14 0.19
C VAL A 598 12.32 18.20 -1.15
N ALA A 599 13.59 17.80 -1.21
CA ALA A 599 14.37 17.81 -2.44
C ALA A 599 15.18 16.51 -2.60
N VAL A 600 15.04 15.85 -3.74
CA VAL A 600 15.81 14.64 -4.10
C VAL A 600 16.98 14.95 -5.06
N SER A 601 17.08 16.18 -5.53
CA SER A 601 18.16 16.69 -6.39
C SER A 601 18.29 18.21 -6.26
N ALA A 602 19.41 18.78 -6.72
CA ALA A 602 19.67 20.22 -6.62
C ALA A 602 18.65 21.07 -7.39
N HIS A 603 18.04 20.54 -8.46
CA HIS A 603 17.00 21.23 -9.23
C HIS A 603 15.69 21.42 -8.43
N GLY A 604 15.43 20.57 -7.45
CA GLY A 604 14.25 20.63 -6.59
C GLY A 604 14.42 21.49 -5.34
N LEU A 605 15.59 22.12 -5.14
CA LEU A 605 15.88 22.90 -3.94
C LEU A 605 15.12 24.23 -3.91
N ARG A 606 14.42 24.46 -2.80
CA ARG A 606 13.84 25.76 -2.43
C ARG A 606 14.44 26.23 -1.11
N GLN A 607 14.06 27.42 -0.67
CA GLN A 607 14.37 27.84 0.70
C GLN A 607 13.81 26.82 1.69
N HIS A 608 14.53 26.64 2.79
CA HIS A 608 14.14 25.74 3.87
C HIS A 608 13.89 24.29 3.44
N SER A 609 14.72 23.73 2.55
CA SER A 609 14.54 22.36 2.05
C SER A 609 15.05 21.29 3.02
N LEU A 610 14.32 20.17 3.09
CA LEU A 610 14.83 18.86 3.51
C LEU A 610 15.42 18.14 2.30
N VAL A 611 16.71 17.84 2.29
CA VAL A 611 17.37 17.14 1.16
C VAL A 611 17.54 15.66 1.41
N MET A 612 17.06 14.80 0.51
CA MET A 612 17.38 13.37 0.52
C MET A 612 18.78 13.15 -0.06
N LEU A 613 19.70 12.67 0.76
CA LEU A 613 21.06 12.33 0.37
C LEU A 613 21.07 10.98 -0.33
N ALA A 614 21.49 10.97 -1.59
CA ALA A 614 21.73 9.76 -2.35
C ALA A 614 23.15 9.22 -2.08
N PRO A 615 23.38 7.89 -2.13
CA PRO A 615 24.71 7.31 -1.99
C PRO A 615 25.70 7.92 -3.00
N GLU A 616 26.94 8.19 -2.61
CA GLU A 616 27.93 8.83 -3.50
C GLU A 616 28.21 8.00 -4.76
N ALA A 617 28.10 6.66 -4.69
CA ALA A 617 28.30 5.76 -5.82
C ALA A 617 27.22 5.83 -6.91
N THR A 618 26.05 6.42 -6.66
CA THR A 618 25.00 6.53 -7.69
C THR A 618 25.26 7.72 -8.62
N ALA A 619 24.89 7.63 -9.89
CA ALA A 619 25.04 8.77 -10.81
C ALA A 619 24.00 9.88 -10.58
N ALA A 620 22.84 9.55 -10.00
CA ALA A 620 21.70 10.45 -9.80
C ALA A 620 21.43 10.73 -8.30
N GLY A 621 20.71 11.83 -8.02
CA GLY A 621 20.30 12.24 -6.68
C GLY A 621 21.18 13.33 -6.05
N PHE A 622 20.74 13.88 -4.91
CA PHE A 622 21.48 14.93 -4.19
C PHE A 622 22.66 14.33 -3.42
N LYS A 623 23.89 14.79 -3.70
CA LYS A 623 25.12 14.26 -3.10
C LYS A 623 25.49 15.01 -1.83
N ALA A 624 26.17 14.33 -0.90
CA ALA A 624 26.63 14.97 0.33
C ALA A 624 27.67 16.07 0.03
N SER A 625 28.50 15.86 -0.99
CA SER A 625 29.44 16.87 -1.53
C SER A 625 28.76 18.19 -1.97
N GLN A 626 27.47 18.15 -2.31
CA GLN A 626 26.71 19.33 -2.74
C GLN A 626 26.13 20.15 -1.58
N LEU A 627 26.17 19.63 -0.33
CA LEU A 627 25.61 20.30 0.84
C LEU A 627 26.26 21.66 1.09
N THR A 628 27.59 21.76 0.98
CA THR A 628 28.31 23.03 1.19
C THR A 628 27.91 24.07 0.14
N THR A 629 27.81 23.66 -1.13
CA THR A 629 27.43 24.53 -2.25
C THR A 629 26.03 25.12 -2.08
N TYR A 630 25.08 24.35 -1.53
CA TYR A 630 23.68 24.75 -1.40
C TYR A 630 23.22 25.03 0.04
N ARG A 631 24.17 25.18 0.98
CA ARG A 631 23.91 25.26 2.43
C ARG A 631 22.84 26.28 2.83
N ALA A 632 22.79 27.42 2.15
CA ALA A 632 21.84 28.50 2.43
C ALA A 632 20.37 28.11 2.17
N LYS A 633 20.11 27.12 1.31
CA LYS A 633 18.75 26.66 0.96
C LYS A 633 18.32 25.43 1.77
N ILE A 634 19.26 24.81 2.50
CA ILE A 634 19.06 23.51 3.15
C ILE A 634 18.92 23.75 4.64
N THR A 635 17.78 23.34 5.19
CA THR A 635 17.55 23.34 6.64
C THR A 635 17.96 22.00 7.25
N ALA A 636 17.69 20.90 6.55
CA ALA A 636 17.89 19.55 7.08
C ALA A 636 18.23 18.57 5.95
N ALA A 637 18.82 17.43 6.33
CA ALA A 637 19.07 16.30 5.46
C ALA A 637 18.21 15.09 5.84
N LEU A 638 17.96 14.20 4.88
CA LEU A 638 17.34 12.89 5.04
C LEU A 638 18.33 11.85 4.47
N SER A 639 18.66 10.80 5.23
CA SER A 639 19.74 9.87 4.85
C SER A 639 19.47 8.42 5.28
N GLU A 640 19.94 7.46 4.48
CA GLU A 640 19.84 6.01 4.70
C GLU A 640 20.96 5.43 5.60
N SER A 641 22.07 6.15 5.81
CA SER A 641 23.25 5.62 6.52
C SER A 641 23.32 5.99 8.01
N THR A 642 23.85 5.07 8.82
CA THR A 642 24.19 5.28 10.25
C THR A 642 25.52 6.03 10.42
N GLU A 643 26.44 5.84 9.49
CA GLU A 643 27.62 6.69 9.29
C GLU A 643 27.15 7.94 8.54
N GLY A 644 26.70 8.95 9.29
CA GLY A 644 26.37 10.23 8.69
C GLY A 644 27.57 10.71 7.89
N ALA A 645 27.34 11.17 6.66
CA ALA A 645 28.21 12.20 6.12
C ALA A 645 28.42 13.22 7.26
N LYS A 646 29.66 13.60 7.56
CA LYS A 646 29.95 14.61 8.59
C LYS A 646 29.32 15.93 8.14
N THR A 647 28.03 16.11 8.40
CA THR A 647 27.27 17.30 8.08
C THR A 647 26.88 17.96 9.39
N GLU A 648 26.99 19.28 9.44
CA GLU A 648 26.50 20.10 10.54
C GLU A 648 24.97 20.30 10.48
N LEU A 649 24.28 19.72 9.48
CA LEU A 649 22.84 19.85 9.32
C LEU A 649 22.08 18.82 10.19
N PRO A 650 20.93 19.22 10.77
CA PRO A 650 19.98 18.28 11.33
C PRO A 650 19.62 17.21 10.29
N THR A 651 19.84 15.95 10.63
CA THR A 651 19.65 14.83 9.70
C THR A 651 18.60 13.86 10.21
N LEU A 652 17.57 13.63 9.40
CA LEU A 652 16.55 12.61 9.60
C LEU A 652 17.02 11.29 8.98
N ARG A 653 17.34 10.32 9.83
CA ARG A 653 17.80 8.99 9.42
C ARG A 653 16.60 8.11 9.13
N VAL A 654 16.58 7.49 7.96
CA VAL A 654 15.51 6.61 7.49
C VAL A 654 16.10 5.29 7.00
N HIS A 655 15.31 4.23 6.94
CA HIS A 655 15.78 2.93 6.44
C HIS A 655 15.89 2.88 4.91
N ASP A 656 14.96 3.53 4.22
CA ASP A 656 14.89 3.62 2.75
C ASP A 656 14.42 5.03 2.39
N GLY A 657 15.26 5.77 1.68
CA GLY A 657 15.00 7.16 1.33
C GLY A 657 13.92 7.30 0.27
N GLN A 658 13.81 6.36 -0.69
CA GLN A 658 12.74 6.40 -1.68
C GLN A 658 11.38 6.14 -1.02
N GLN A 659 11.32 5.15 -0.12
CA GLN A 659 10.12 4.88 0.66
C GLN A 659 9.76 6.07 1.55
N ALA A 660 10.74 6.71 2.18
CA ALA A 660 10.51 7.92 2.98
C ALA A 660 9.90 9.06 2.16
N ILE A 661 10.31 9.27 0.90
CA ILE A 661 9.66 10.25 0.01
C ILE A 661 8.21 9.86 -0.31
N LEU A 662 7.94 8.57 -0.57
CA LEU A 662 6.58 8.07 -0.79
C LEU A 662 5.68 8.30 0.42
N ASP A 663 6.21 8.08 1.62
CA ASP A 663 5.49 8.23 2.88
C ASP A 663 5.27 9.70 3.22
N LEU A 664 6.27 10.56 3.02
CA LEU A 664 6.13 12.02 3.13
C LEU A 664 5.02 12.55 2.21
N GLY A 665 4.99 12.12 0.95
CA GLY A 665 3.94 12.53 0.01
C GLY A 665 2.56 12.06 0.42
N SER A 666 2.44 10.80 0.86
CA SER A 666 1.17 10.22 1.32
C SER A 666 0.67 10.90 2.60
N PHE A 667 1.59 11.21 3.52
CA PHE A 667 1.31 11.92 4.76
C PHE A 667 0.84 13.34 4.47
N ALA A 668 1.58 14.10 3.66
CA ALA A 668 1.18 15.45 3.25
C ALA A 668 -0.20 15.45 2.59
N ARG A 669 -0.45 14.50 1.67
CA ARG A 669 -1.76 14.38 1.01
C ARG A 669 -2.90 14.16 2.01
N SER A 670 -2.67 13.39 3.07
CA SER A 670 -3.68 13.13 4.11
C SER A 670 -4.05 14.39 4.93
N ARG A 671 -3.18 15.41 4.93
CA ARG A 671 -3.42 16.71 5.61
C ARG A 671 -4.05 17.74 4.70
N MET A 672 -3.84 17.63 3.40
CA MET A 672 -4.40 18.54 2.41
C MET A 672 -5.92 18.39 2.30
N LYS A 673 -6.63 19.53 2.40
CA LYS A 673 -8.09 19.60 2.23
C LYS A 673 -8.54 20.07 0.85
N GLY A 674 -7.65 20.73 0.10
CA GLY A 674 -7.93 21.24 -1.24
C GLY A 674 -8.28 20.15 -2.25
N VAL A 675 -8.85 20.59 -3.37
CA VAL A 675 -9.24 19.71 -4.47
C VAL A 675 -8.00 19.29 -5.25
N VAL A 676 -7.72 17.99 -5.22
CA VAL A 676 -6.68 17.40 -6.07
C VAL A 676 -7.27 17.09 -7.45
N ILE A 677 -6.69 17.73 -8.47
CA ILE A 677 -7.02 17.61 -9.88
C ILE A 677 -5.88 16.85 -10.56
N ALA A 678 -6.06 15.55 -10.79
CA ALA A 678 -5.08 14.72 -11.45
C ALA A 678 -5.28 14.75 -12.98
N VAL A 679 -4.22 15.01 -13.73
CA VAL A 679 -4.22 15.11 -15.20
C VAL A 679 -3.37 14.00 -15.79
N THR A 680 -3.91 13.33 -16.79
CA THR A 680 -3.19 12.33 -17.57
C THR A 680 -3.58 12.37 -19.05
N GLY A 681 -2.93 11.55 -19.87
CA GLY A 681 -3.12 11.50 -21.32
C GLY A 681 -1.82 11.24 -22.08
N SER A 682 -1.94 10.97 -23.37
CA SER A 682 -0.79 10.75 -24.27
C SER A 682 -0.02 12.06 -24.51
N ALA A 683 -0.72 13.19 -24.69
CA ALA A 683 -0.13 14.52 -24.86
C ALA A 683 -0.94 15.58 -24.09
N GLY A 684 -0.39 16.79 -23.89
CA GLY A 684 -1.12 17.94 -23.32
C GLY A 684 -1.15 18.04 -21.79
N LYS A 685 -0.65 17.02 -21.06
CA LYS A 685 -0.68 16.98 -19.58
C LYS A 685 -0.09 18.23 -18.91
N SER A 686 1.17 18.55 -19.17
CA SER A 686 1.83 19.67 -18.48
C SER A 686 1.24 21.03 -18.87
N THR A 687 0.82 21.19 -20.12
CA THR A 687 0.12 22.41 -20.58
C THR A 687 -1.22 22.57 -19.87
N MET A 688 -1.95 21.47 -19.66
CA MET A 688 -3.20 21.47 -18.91
C MET A 688 -2.97 21.80 -17.42
N ILE A 689 -1.90 21.29 -16.80
CA ILE A 689 -1.51 21.69 -15.44
C ILE A 689 -1.24 23.19 -15.37
N ALA A 690 -0.44 23.74 -16.30
CA ALA A 690 -0.16 25.17 -16.35
C ALA A 690 -1.43 26.01 -16.56
N MET A 691 -2.35 25.55 -17.40
CA MET A 691 -3.63 26.21 -17.61
C MET A 691 -4.48 26.22 -16.34
N LEU A 692 -4.59 25.09 -15.63
CA LEU A 692 -5.29 25.02 -14.34
C LEU A 692 -4.66 25.95 -13.30
N GLN A 693 -3.32 25.98 -13.20
CA GLN A 693 -2.61 26.87 -12.30
C GLN A 693 -2.88 28.35 -12.60
N HIS A 694 -2.99 28.69 -13.89
CA HIS A 694 -3.30 30.06 -14.33
C HIS A 694 -4.76 30.44 -14.05
N CYS A 695 -5.71 29.61 -14.49
CA CYS A 695 -7.12 29.97 -14.47
C CYS A 695 -7.78 29.79 -13.10
N LEU A 696 -7.26 28.91 -12.23
CA LEU A 696 -7.82 28.71 -10.89
C LEU A 696 -7.25 29.69 -9.84
N LYS A 697 -6.16 30.40 -10.17
CA LYS A 697 -5.50 31.37 -9.29
C LYS A 697 -6.44 32.44 -8.69
N PRO A 698 -7.44 32.99 -9.41
CA PRO A 698 -8.38 33.95 -8.83
C PRO A 698 -9.25 33.39 -7.70
N TYR A 699 -9.47 32.06 -7.67
CA TYR A 699 -10.38 31.42 -6.72
C TYR A 699 -9.69 30.89 -5.46
N GLY A 700 -8.35 30.84 -5.45
CA GLY A 700 -7.62 30.31 -4.31
C GLY A 700 -6.18 29.94 -4.63
N LYS A 701 -5.47 29.46 -3.62
CA LYS A 701 -4.08 29.03 -3.70
C LYS A 701 -3.97 27.78 -4.56
N THR A 702 -3.51 27.95 -5.79
CA THR A 702 -3.30 26.84 -6.74
C THR A 702 -1.83 26.44 -6.84
N VAL A 703 -1.55 25.14 -6.72
CA VAL A 703 -0.21 24.56 -6.87
C VAL A 703 -0.23 23.39 -7.85
N GLY A 704 0.93 23.05 -8.41
CA GLY A 704 1.04 21.97 -9.39
C GLY A 704 2.44 21.37 -9.49
N ASN A 705 2.60 20.34 -10.32
CA ASN A 705 3.85 19.59 -10.45
C ASN A 705 5.07 20.49 -10.69
N GLN A 706 6.19 20.11 -10.09
CA GLN A 706 7.53 20.57 -10.42
C GLN A 706 8.14 19.67 -11.48
N ALA A 707 8.62 20.27 -12.58
CA ALA A 707 9.27 19.58 -13.69
C ALA A 707 8.45 18.36 -14.19
N ASN A 708 9.11 17.31 -14.67
CA ASN A 708 8.51 16.09 -15.20
C ASN A 708 8.32 14.99 -14.13
N ALA A 709 8.26 15.34 -12.84
CA ALA A 709 8.15 14.38 -11.75
C ALA A 709 6.71 13.86 -11.57
N ASN A 710 6.29 13.01 -12.52
CA ASN A 710 4.91 12.55 -12.71
C ASN A 710 4.73 11.02 -12.52
N LEU A 711 5.78 10.31 -12.13
CA LEU A 711 5.78 8.92 -11.66
C LEU A 711 5.55 8.86 -10.13
N PRO A 712 5.26 7.70 -9.51
CA PRO A 712 4.83 7.62 -8.10
C PRO A 712 5.74 8.36 -7.10
N LEU A 713 7.06 8.18 -7.21
CA LEU A 713 8.03 8.87 -6.35
C LEU A 713 8.00 10.39 -6.58
N GLY A 714 7.88 10.83 -7.83
CA GLY A 714 7.78 12.25 -8.19
C GLY A 714 6.47 12.89 -7.74
N VAL A 715 5.36 12.14 -7.80
CA VAL A 715 4.04 12.58 -7.31
C VAL A 715 4.08 12.75 -5.79
N ALA A 716 4.67 11.78 -5.08
CA ALA A 716 4.85 11.88 -3.64
C ALA A 716 5.77 13.04 -3.25
N TRP A 717 6.89 13.22 -3.96
CA TRP A 717 7.80 14.35 -3.78
C TRP A 717 7.10 15.71 -3.97
N ASN A 718 6.27 15.83 -5.01
CA ASN A 718 5.48 17.03 -5.27
C ASN A 718 4.53 17.34 -4.12
N LEU A 719 3.74 16.34 -3.68
CA LEU A 719 2.83 16.48 -2.55
C LEU A 719 3.59 16.84 -1.25
N ALA A 720 4.74 16.24 -1.01
CA ALA A 720 5.58 16.56 0.14
C ALA A 720 6.15 17.99 0.07
N SER A 721 6.17 18.62 -1.10
CA SER A 721 6.74 19.96 -1.31
C SER A 721 5.68 21.04 -1.58
N MET A 722 4.41 20.68 -1.47
CA MET A 722 3.28 21.57 -1.69
C MET A 722 2.73 22.07 -0.34
N PRO A 723 2.30 23.34 -0.27
CA PRO A 723 1.59 23.87 0.90
C PRO A 723 0.32 23.07 1.18
N TRP A 724 0.11 22.68 2.44
CA TRP A 724 -1.03 21.84 2.83
C TRP A 724 -2.38 22.58 2.79
N ASP A 725 -2.33 23.90 2.81
CA ASP A 725 -3.44 24.86 2.73
C ASP A 725 -3.77 25.27 1.28
N ALA A 726 -3.20 24.62 0.27
CA ALA A 726 -3.58 24.89 -1.12
C ALA A 726 -5.04 24.48 -1.38
N ASP A 727 -5.82 25.36 -2.00
CA ASP A 727 -7.22 25.14 -2.37
C ASP A 727 -7.33 24.20 -3.58
N PHE A 728 -6.38 24.31 -4.52
CA PHE A 728 -6.34 23.54 -5.76
C PHE A 728 -4.95 22.95 -5.99
N ILE A 729 -4.88 21.64 -6.22
CA ILE A 729 -3.64 20.90 -6.40
C ILE A 729 -3.70 20.16 -7.72
N ALA A 730 -3.04 20.70 -8.75
CA ALA A 730 -3.01 20.13 -10.09
C ALA A 730 -1.82 19.16 -10.25
N LEU A 731 -2.08 17.86 -10.33
CA LEU A 731 -1.03 16.85 -10.43
C LEU A 731 -0.97 16.18 -11.81
N GLU A 732 0.18 16.20 -12.46
CA GLU A 732 0.42 15.39 -13.66
C GLU A 732 0.78 13.96 -13.28
N LEU A 733 0.06 12.98 -13.84
CA LEU A 733 0.31 11.55 -13.64
C LEU A 733 0.68 10.85 -14.96
N ALA A 734 1.87 10.26 -15.01
CA ALA A 734 2.34 9.49 -16.16
C ALA A 734 1.77 8.08 -16.21
N ILE A 735 1.74 7.52 -17.42
CA ILE A 735 1.07 6.24 -17.73
C ILE A 735 1.72 5.01 -17.06
N GLY A 736 3.05 5.02 -16.85
CA GLY A 736 3.81 3.84 -16.40
C GLY A 736 3.24 3.15 -15.16
N SER A 737 2.99 3.93 -14.09
CA SER A 737 2.45 3.47 -12.81
C SER A 737 1.28 4.33 -12.33
N ILE A 738 0.35 4.64 -13.24
CA ILE A 738 -0.72 5.60 -12.96
C ILE A 738 -1.65 5.19 -11.82
N ARG A 739 -1.91 3.90 -11.61
CA ARG A 739 -2.72 3.42 -10.48
C ARG A 739 -2.08 3.76 -9.14
N GLN A 740 -0.79 3.47 -8.99
CA GLN A 740 -0.04 3.79 -7.77
C GLN A 740 0.01 5.30 -7.56
N SER A 741 0.24 6.06 -8.63
CA SER A 741 0.24 7.52 -8.58
C SER A 741 -1.13 8.08 -8.15
N SER A 742 -2.23 7.52 -8.65
CA SER A 742 -3.59 7.86 -8.24
C SER A 742 -3.86 7.50 -6.77
N ARG A 743 -3.35 6.36 -6.30
CA ARG A 743 -3.45 5.96 -4.88
C ARG A 743 -2.78 6.95 -3.94
N ILE A 744 -1.62 7.48 -4.33
CA ILE A 744 -0.88 8.50 -3.58
C ILE A 744 -1.63 9.84 -3.67
N ALA A 745 -2.06 10.25 -4.87
CA ALA A 745 -2.71 11.53 -5.11
C ALA A 745 -4.13 11.64 -4.52
N ARG A 746 -4.89 10.54 -4.43
CA ARG A 746 -6.31 10.49 -4.04
C ARG A 746 -7.13 11.63 -4.68
N PRO A 747 -7.25 11.65 -6.02
CA PRO A 747 -7.84 12.78 -6.73
C PRO A 747 -9.35 12.92 -6.48
N GLY A 748 -9.77 14.18 -6.31
CA GLY A 748 -11.18 14.57 -6.36
C GLY A 748 -11.68 14.76 -7.79
N VAL A 749 -10.77 15.12 -8.69
CA VAL A 749 -11.03 15.31 -10.12
C VAL A 749 -9.93 14.60 -10.92
N ALA A 750 -10.31 13.88 -11.97
CA ALA A 750 -9.39 13.30 -12.94
C ALA A 750 -9.70 13.80 -14.35
N ILE A 751 -8.69 14.29 -15.07
CA ILE A 751 -8.79 14.80 -16.44
C ILE A 751 -7.99 13.90 -17.37
N ILE A 752 -8.64 13.41 -18.42
CA ILE A 752 -7.98 12.75 -19.55
C ILE A 752 -7.95 13.74 -20.72
N THR A 753 -6.75 14.19 -21.05
CA THR A 753 -6.50 15.17 -22.12
C THR A 753 -6.69 14.55 -23.51
N THR A 754 -5.78 13.67 -23.92
CA THR A 754 -5.83 12.95 -25.20
C THR A 754 -5.41 11.49 -25.05
N ILE A 755 -5.86 10.66 -25.99
CA ILE A 755 -5.40 9.27 -26.19
C ILE A 755 -4.86 9.17 -27.62
N GLY A 756 -3.64 8.67 -27.76
CA GLY A 756 -3.00 8.51 -29.06
C GLY A 756 -1.76 7.61 -28.99
N PRO A 757 -1.14 7.31 -30.14
CA PRO A 757 0.05 6.46 -30.21
C PRO A 757 1.25 7.15 -29.54
N ALA A 758 1.54 6.75 -28.30
CA ALA A 758 2.71 7.16 -27.54
C ALA A 758 3.10 5.99 -26.61
N HIS A 759 4.39 5.74 -26.42
CA HIS A 759 4.88 4.61 -25.62
C HIS A 759 4.36 3.23 -26.15
N LEU A 760 4.20 3.10 -27.47
CA LEU A 760 3.62 1.89 -28.09
C LEU A 760 4.50 0.67 -27.91
N GLU A 761 5.81 0.86 -27.82
CA GLU A 761 6.80 -0.16 -27.46
C GLU A 761 6.40 -0.95 -26.19
N TYR A 762 5.69 -0.30 -25.25
CA TYR A 762 5.27 -0.90 -23.98
C TYR A 762 3.78 -1.30 -23.93
N HIS A 763 2.96 -0.84 -24.88
CA HIS A 763 1.50 -0.92 -24.76
C HIS A 763 0.77 -1.56 -25.96
N LYS A 764 1.50 -1.96 -27.01
CA LYS A 764 1.00 -2.62 -28.24
C LYS A 764 0.03 -1.78 -29.09
N ASN A 765 -1.05 -1.24 -28.53
CA ASN A 765 -2.08 -0.46 -29.25
C ASN A 765 -2.72 0.67 -28.41
N VAL A 766 -3.54 1.49 -29.05
CA VAL A 766 -4.15 2.70 -28.47
C VAL A 766 -5.26 2.37 -27.47
N GLU A 767 -5.99 1.27 -27.65
CA GLU A 767 -7.01 0.79 -26.72
C GLU A 767 -6.39 0.39 -25.37
N ASN A 768 -5.24 -0.27 -25.39
CA ASN A 768 -4.49 -0.62 -24.19
C ASN A 768 -3.96 0.63 -23.47
N ILE A 769 -3.50 1.63 -24.23
CA ILE A 769 -3.14 2.94 -23.67
C ILE A 769 -4.35 3.56 -22.95
N ALA A 770 -5.54 3.54 -23.55
CA ALA A 770 -6.77 4.04 -22.92
C ALA A 770 -7.11 3.30 -21.62
N ARG A 771 -7.04 1.96 -21.62
CA ARG A 771 -7.27 1.12 -20.43
C ARG A 771 -6.22 1.32 -19.35
N LYS A 772 -4.97 1.58 -19.72
CA LYS A 772 -3.91 1.89 -18.76
C LYS A 772 -4.17 3.26 -18.13
N ILE A 773 -4.46 4.27 -18.95
CA ILE A 773 -4.77 5.64 -18.52
C ILE A 773 -6.02 5.69 -17.63
N SER A 774 -7.07 4.92 -17.94
CA SER A 774 -8.30 4.87 -17.13
C SER A 774 -8.06 4.38 -15.69
N ARG A 775 -6.93 3.72 -15.40
CA ARG A 775 -6.55 3.36 -14.03
C ARG A 775 -6.35 4.57 -13.11
N ILE A 776 -6.30 5.80 -13.64
CA ILE A 776 -6.40 7.03 -12.83
C ILE A 776 -7.69 7.05 -11.99
N PHE A 777 -8.78 6.46 -12.48
CA PHE A 777 -10.08 6.40 -11.79
C PHE A 777 -10.09 5.41 -10.63
N HIS A 778 -9.11 4.50 -10.55
CA HIS A 778 -9.21 3.32 -9.68
C HIS A 778 -9.15 3.59 -8.18
N GLU A 779 -8.65 4.75 -7.77
CA GLU A 779 -8.50 5.09 -6.36
C GLU A 779 -9.28 6.39 -6.03
N MET A 780 -10.19 6.79 -6.92
CA MET A 780 -11.13 7.88 -6.71
C MET A 780 -12.35 7.39 -5.93
N ALA A 781 -12.89 8.25 -5.07
CA ALA A 781 -14.12 7.96 -4.34
C ALA A 781 -15.34 8.05 -5.27
N PRO A 782 -16.39 7.23 -5.04
CA PRO A 782 -17.67 7.39 -5.73
C PRO A 782 -18.19 8.83 -5.65
N GLY A 783 -18.74 9.33 -6.75
CA GLY A 783 -19.25 10.70 -6.86
C GLY A 783 -18.19 11.75 -7.25
N ASN A 784 -16.90 11.43 -7.22
CA ASN A 784 -15.84 12.30 -7.75
C ASN A 784 -15.94 12.48 -9.28
N LEU A 785 -15.22 13.45 -9.82
CA LEU A 785 -15.37 13.89 -11.22
C LEU A 785 -14.33 13.28 -12.16
N ALA A 786 -14.79 12.64 -13.24
CA ALA A 786 -13.99 12.35 -14.43
C ALA A 786 -14.32 13.35 -15.55
N VAL A 787 -13.31 14.05 -16.04
CA VAL A 787 -13.40 14.98 -17.18
C VAL A 787 -12.75 14.33 -18.40
N ILE A 788 -13.55 14.05 -19.43
CA ILE A 788 -13.13 13.20 -20.56
C ILE A 788 -13.50 13.86 -21.89
N ASN A 789 -12.56 13.90 -22.83
CA ASN A 789 -12.84 14.38 -24.18
C ASN A 789 -13.79 13.42 -24.91
N ARG A 790 -14.97 13.93 -25.31
CA ARG A 790 -16.01 13.15 -26.00
C ARG A 790 -15.66 12.82 -27.44
N ASP A 791 -14.76 13.58 -28.06
CA ASP A 791 -14.35 13.39 -29.45
C ASP A 791 -13.37 12.21 -29.62
N LEU A 792 -12.87 11.62 -28.52
CA LEU A 792 -11.96 10.48 -28.57
C LEU A 792 -12.66 9.22 -29.06
N GLN A 793 -12.03 8.51 -30.00
CA GLN A 793 -12.49 7.17 -30.42
C GLN A 793 -12.58 6.20 -29.24
N GLN A 794 -11.69 6.32 -28.26
CA GLN A 794 -11.64 5.49 -27.05
C GLN A 794 -12.60 5.97 -25.94
N TRP A 795 -13.45 6.96 -26.20
CA TRP A 795 -14.49 7.40 -25.26
C TRP A 795 -15.28 6.25 -24.62
N PRO A 796 -15.75 5.21 -25.36
CA PRO A 796 -16.52 4.12 -24.76
C PRO A 796 -15.75 3.39 -23.66
N ILE A 797 -14.44 3.20 -23.82
CA ILE A 797 -13.57 2.58 -22.82
C ILE A 797 -13.49 3.47 -21.58
N LEU A 798 -13.12 4.74 -21.76
CA LEU A 798 -12.89 5.67 -20.65
C LEU A 798 -14.18 5.92 -19.85
N ALA A 799 -15.31 6.09 -20.53
CA ALA A 799 -16.60 6.30 -19.89
C ALA A 799 -17.08 5.05 -19.13
N ALA A 800 -16.83 3.85 -19.67
CA ALA A 800 -17.17 2.60 -18.97
C ALA A 800 -16.38 2.45 -17.67
N GLU A 801 -15.07 2.71 -17.70
CA GLU A 801 -14.19 2.62 -16.53
C GLU A 801 -14.55 3.65 -15.45
N ALA A 802 -14.88 4.89 -15.85
CA ALA A 802 -15.34 5.91 -14.91
C ALA A 802 -16.71 5.54 -14.27
N ARG A 803 -17.65 5.01 -15.06
CA ARG A 803 -18.96 4.54 -14.55
C ARG A 803 -18.83 3.34 -13.62
N ALA A 804 -17.91 2.41 -13.91
CA ALA A 804 -17.64 1.26 -13.05
C ALA A 804 -17.21 1.69 -11.64
N ARG A 805 -16.67 2.90 -11.49
CA ARG A 805 -16.28 3.53 -10.21
C ARG A 805 -17.32 4.50 -9.64
N ALA A 806 -18.52 4.54 -10.23
CA ALA A 806 -19.59 5.46 -9.85
C ALA A 806 -19.15 6.93 -9.83
N LEU A 807 -18.28 7.32 -10.77
CA LEU A 807 -17.85 8.70 -10.93
C LEU A 807 -18.89 9.53 -11.69
N LYS A 808 -18.95 10.81 -11.39
CA LYS A 808 -19.62 11.79 -12.25
C LYS A 808 -18.75 12.01 -13.47
N ILE A 809 -19.34 11.99 -14.66
CA ILE A 809 -18.61 12.25 -15.91
C ILE A 809 -19.07 13.60 -16.44
N LEU A 810 -18.12 14.51 -16.68
CA LEU A 810 -18.33 15.68 -17.52
C LEU A 810 -17.47 15.55 -18.77
N SER A 811 -18.12 15.65 -19.91
CA SER A 811 -17.51 15.47 -21.20
C SER A 811 -17.31 16.80 -21.91
N PHE A 812 -16.27 16.90 -22.74
CA PHE A 812 -15.99 18.11 -23.49
C PHE A 812 -15.62 17.80 -24.94
N GLY A 813 -15.86 18.74 -25.85
CA GLY A 813 -15.44 18.62 -27.24
C GLY A 813 -16.46 19.14 -28.25
N ARG A 814 -16.31 18.76 -29.52
CA ARG A 814 -17.22 19.15 -30.63
C ARG A 814 -18.43 18.24 -30.74
N HIS A 815 -18.36 17.04 -30.16
CA HIS A 815 -19.44 16.06 -30.20
C HIS A 815 -20.77 16.67 -29.74
N SER A 816 -21.86 16.27 -30.38
CA SER A 816 -23.20 16.84 -30.16
C SER A 816 -23.67 16.70 -28.71
N GLU A 817 -23.31 15.58 -28.07
CA GLU A 817 -23.60 15.22 -26.68
C GLU A 817 -22.53 15.64 -25.65
N ALA A 818 -21.54 16.46 -26.02
CA ALA A 818 -20.56 16.94 -25.04
C ALA A 818 -21.24 17.89 -24.02
N ASP A 819 -20.89 17.76 -22.74
CA ASP A 819 -21.43 18.63 -21.68
C ASP A 819 -20.86 20.06 -21.79
N VAL A 820 -19.56 20.17 -22.10
CA VAL A 820 -18.89 21.40 -22.51
C VAL A 820 -18.65 21.33 -24.02
N LYS A 821 -19.65 21.81 -24.78
CA LYS A 821 -19.67 21.66 -26.24
C LYS A 821 -19.04 22.86 -26.94
N LEU A 822 -18.04 22.62 -27.77
CA LEU A 822 -17.45 23.61 -28.65
C LEU A 822 -18.39 23.92 -29.81
N LEU A 823 -18.80 25.18 -29.95
CA LEU A 823 -19.65 25.64 -31.05
C LEU A 823 -18.83 26.28 -32.17
N ALA A 824 -17.83 27.10 -31.79
CA ALA A 824 -16.94 27.78 -32.73
C ALA A 824 -15.60 28.10 -32.07
N ALA A 825 -14.53 28.04 -32.85
CA ALA A 825 -13.20 28.52 -32.47
C ALA A 825 -12.63 29.27 -33.68
N HIS A 826 -12.57 30.60 -33.59
CA HIS A 826 -12.08 31.47 -34.65
C HIS A 826 -10.99 32.38 -34.09
N SER A 827 -9.77 32.26 -34.63
CA SER A 827 -8.61 32.99 -34.13
C SER A 827 -8.41 32.77 -32.62
N ASP A 828 -8.60 33.81 -31.81
CA ASP A 828 -8.55 33.76 -30.35
C ASP A 828 -9.93 33.68 -29.68
N GLU A 829 -11.05 33.85 -30.41
CA GLU A 829 -12.40 33.82 -29.83
C GLU A 829 -13.00 32.40 -29.86
N ILE A 830 -13.39 31.93 -28.68
CA ILE A 830 -13.98 30.61 -28.46
C ILE A 830 -15.43 30.78 -28.00
N THR A 831 -16.33 30.04 -28.64
CA THR A 831 -17.74 29.97 -28.27
C THR A 831 -18.13 28.55 -27.88
N VAL A 832 -18.72 28.39 -26.70
CA VAL A 832 -19.11 27.09 -26.14
C VAL A 832 -20.55 27.08 -25.64
N MET A 833 -21.13 25.90 -25.54
CA MET A 833 -22.38 25.64 -24.81
C MET A 833 -22.05 24.85 -23.55
N LEU A 834 -22.51 25.33 -22.40
CA LEU A 834 -22.36 24.68 -21.10
C LEU A 834 -23.69 24.78 -20.35
N SER A 835 -24.28 23.64 -19.98
CA SER A 835 -25.56 23.60 -19.25
C SER A 835 -26.69 24.42 -19.91
N GLY A 836 -26.73 24.46 -21.25
CA GLY A 836 -27.71 25.24 -22.01
C GLY A 836 -27.39 26.73 -22.14
N GLN A 837 -26.33 27.22 -21.50
CA GLN A 837 -25.86 28.59 -21.63
C GLN A 837 -24.75 28.69 -22.67
N ARG A 838 -24.88 29.66 -23.58
CA ARG A 838 -23.82 30.00 -24.54
C ARG A 838 -22.82 30.95 -23.90
N LEU A 839 -21.56 30.55 -23.85
CA LEU A 839 -20.45 31.34 -23.31
C LEU A 839 -19.47 31.71 -24.43
N ARG A 840 -18.83 32.88 -24.32
CA ARG A 840 -17.80 33.37 -25.23
C ARG A 840 -16.61 33.88 -24.43
N TYR A 841 -15.40 33.59 -24.90
CA TYR A 841 -14.16 34.04 -24.27
C TYR A 841 -13.02 34.08 -25.29
N ARG A 842 -11.94 34.80 -24.94
CA ARG A 842 -10.71 34.81 -25.72
C ARG A 842 -9.67 33.86 -25.12
N LEU A 843 -8.85 33.24 -25.95
CA LEU A 843 -7.77 32.35 -25.56
C LEU A 843 -6.43 32.90 -26.05
N GLY A 844 -5.54 33.20 -25.10
CA GLY A 844 -4.26 33.84 -25.38
C GLY A 844 -3.19 32.95 -26.00
N SER A 845 -3.44 31.64 -26.10
CA SER A 845 -2.54 30.68 -26.73
C SER A 845 -3.23 30.05 -27.95
N PRO A 846 -2.64 30.15 -29.16
CA PRO A 846 -3.23 29.60 -30.36
C PRO A 846 -3.20 28.06 -30.36
N GLY A 847 -4.06 27.48 -31.21
CA GLY A 847 -4.10 26.04 -31.48
C GLY A 847 -5.29 25.31 -30.85
N LEU A 848 -5.88 24.40 -31.64
CA LEU A 848 -7.09 23.66 -31.24
C LEU A 848 -6.88 22.81 -29.97
N HIS A 849 -5.68 22.30 -29.75
CA HIS A 849 -5.34 21.55 -28.54
C HIS A 849 -5.45 22.42 -27.27
N GLN A 850 -5.19 23.73 -27.36
CA GLN A 850 -5.39 24.65 -26.23
C GLN A 850 -6.86 24.94 -25.99
N VAL A 851 -7.67 25.01 -27.05
CA VAL A 851 -9.12 25.11 -26.93
C VAL A 851 -9.65 23.91 -26.14
N TYR A 852 -9.24 22.68 -26.48
CA TYR A 852 -9.65 21.49 -25.72
C TYR A 852 -9.24 21.54 -24.24
N ASN A 853 -8.03 22.03 -23.93
CA ASN A 853 -7.61 22.23 -22.55
C ASN A 853 -8.50 23.25 -21.83
N SER A 854 -8.89 24.36 -22.48
CA SER A 854 -9.78 25.36 -21.86
C SER A 854 -11.19 24.82 -21.63
N LEU A 855 -11.71 23.96 -22.52
CA LEU A 855 -12.98 23.25 -22.27
C LEU A 855 -12.90 22.34 -21.05
N ALA A 856 -11.80 21.60 -20.88
CA ALA A 856 -11.59 20.76 -19.71
C ALA A 856 -11.50 21.60 -18.43
N ALA A 857 -10.81 22.75 -18.46
CA ALA A 857 -10.77 23.68 -17.33
C ALA A 857 -12.16 24.24 -16.99
N LEU A 858 -12.98 24.59 -17.99
CA LEU A 858 -14.38 24.98 -17.81
C LEU A 858 -15.20 23.89 -17.12
N ALA A 859 -15.02 22.62 -17.53
CA ALA A 859 -15.72 21.50 -16.92
C ALA A 859 -15.39 21.37 -15.42
N VAL A 860 -14.12 21.53 -15.06
CA VAL A 860 -13.67 21.54 -13.66
C VAL A 860 -14.31 22.69 -12.88
N ALA A 861 -14.20 23.91 -13.39
CA ALA A 861 -14.74 25.10 -12.72
C ALA A 861 -16.25 25.02 -12.54
N SER A 862 -16.97 24.53 -13.55
CA SER A 862 -18.41 24.29 -13.48
C SER A 862 -18.77 23.27 -12.40
N HIS A 863 -18.04 22.16 -12.32
CA HIS A 863 -18.28 21.14 -11.30
C HIS A 863 -18.03 21.66 -9.88
N LEU A 864 -16.97 22.47 -9.72
CA LEU A 864 -16.59 23.10 -8.46
C LEU A 864 -17.45 24.33 -8.14
N GLN A 865 -18.44 24.66 -8.99
CA GLN A 865 -19.37 25.78 -8.82
C GLN A 865 -18.66 27.14 -8.70
N LEU A 866 -17.54 27.30 -9.42
CA LEU A 866 -16.79 28.54 -9.47
C LEU A 866 -17.47 29.56 -10.40
N ALA A 867 -17.29 30.86 -10.12
CA ALA A 867 -17.89 31.94 -10.88
C ALA A 867 -17.31 32.03 -12.31
N LEU A 868 -17.95 31.38 -13.28
CA LEU A 868 -17.43 31.23 -14.64
C LEU A 868 -16.94 32.53 -15.31
N PRO A 869 -17.59 33.70 -15.19
CA PRO A 869 -17.10 34.93 -15.81
C PRO A 869 -15.65 35.29 -15.45
N GLU A 870 -15.23 35.04 -14.20
CA GLU A 870 -13.86 35.31 -13.76
C GLU A 870 -12.86 34.35 -14.42
N LEU A 871 -13.20 33.05 -14.52
CA LEU A 871 -12.41 32.03 -15.21
C LEU A 871 -12.23 32.40 -16.67
N LEU A 872 -13.32 32.80 -17.35
CA LEU A 872 -13.32 33.13 -18.76
C LEU A 872 -12.33 34.25 -19.10
N ASN A 873 -12.22 35.26 -18.22
CA ASN A 873 -11.27 36.36 -18.40
C ASN A 873 -9.80 35.88 -18.33
N THR A 874 -9.50 34.86 -17.52
CA THR A 874 -8.12 34.38 -17.35
C THR A 874 -7.56 33.72 -18.61
N PHE A 875 -8.41 33.11 -19.46
CA PHE A 875 -7.93 32.39 -20.66
C PHE A 875 -7.25 33.32 -21.67
N ALA A 876 -7.65 34.59 -21.74
CA ALA A 876 -7.06 35.57 -22.66
C ALA A 876 -5.57 35.84 -22.34
N ASP A 877 -5.20 35.70 -21.07
CA ASP A 877 -3.84 35.94 -20.58
C ASP A 877 -2.98 34.68 -20.50
N PHE A 878 -3.57 33.50 -20.74
CA PHE A 878 -2.80 32.27 -20.77
C PHE A 878 -1.80 32.28 -21.92
N ARG A 879 -0.59 31.79 -21.68
CA ARG A 879 0.49 31.66 -22.66
C ARG A 879 1.05 30.24 -22.61
N ALA A 880 1.48 29.73 -23.76
CA ALA A 880 2.13 28.43 -23.83
C ALA A 880 3.42 28.40 -23.00
N ILE A 881 3.73 27.22 -22.44
CA ILE A 881 4.90 27.01 -21.58
C ILE A 881 6.13 26.59 -22.41
N PRO A 882 7.37 26.82 -21.92
CA PRO A 882 8.60 26.46 -22.62
C PRO A 882 8.60 25.00 -23.10
N GLY A 883 9.11 24.77 -24.31
CA GLY A 883 9.16 23.46 -24.95
C GLY A 883 7.81 22.92 -25.45
N ARG A 884 6.70 23.68 -25.30
CA ARG A 884 5.34 23.21 -25.60
C ARG A 884 4.50 24.24 -26.35
N GLY A 885 5.05 24.75 -27.45
CA GLY A 885 4.40 25.72 -28.33
C GLY A 885 4.60 27.18 -27.91
N GLN A 886 5.59 27.46 -27.06
CA GLN A 886 5.91 28.84 -26.68
C GLN A 886 6.49 29.59 -27.89
N GLN A 887 5.98 30.80 -28.13
CA GLN A 887 6.52 31.71 -29.12
C GLN A 887 7.32 32.81 -28.42
N GLN A 888 8.54 33.04 -28.88
CA GLN A 888 9.41 34.08 -28.35
C GLN A 888 10.06 34.87 -29.49
N ASN A 889 10.13 36.19 -29.33
CA ASN A 889 10.92 37.03 -30.23
C ASN A 889 12.37 37.06 -29.76
N ILE A 890 13.29 36.57 -30.58
CA ILE A 890 14.72 36.45 -30.29
C ILE A 890 15.48 37.46 -31.14
N LYS A 891 16.26 38.31 -30.47
CA LYS A 891 17.16 39.28 -31.13
C LYS A 891 18.52 38.63 -31.41
N LEU A 892 18.90 38.58 -32.68
CA LEU A 892 20.20 38.12 -33.17
C LEU A 892 20.94 39.28 -33.85
N GLU A 893 22.23 39.09 -34.14
CA GLU A 893 23.02 40.09 -34.88
C GLU A 893 22.42 40.39 -36.26
N GLN A 894 21.84 39.39 -36.91
CA GLN A 894 21.22 39.54 -38.23
C GLN A 894 19.79 40.13 -38.20
N GLY A 895 19.23 40.41 -37.02
CA GLY A 895 17.88 40.94 -36.84
C GLY A 895 17.04 40.17 -35.81
N GLN A 896 15.76 40.54 -35.70
CA GLN A 896 14.82 39.85 -34.83
C GLN A 896 14.15 38.68 -35.58
N ILE A 897 14.06 37.52 -34.94
CA ILE A 897 13.31 36.33 -35.40
C ILE A 897 12.24 35.94 -34.39
N THR A 898 11.28 35.13 -34.80
CA THR A 898 10.33 34.46 -33.90
C THR A 898 10.69 32.98 -33.79
N VAL A 899 10.93 32.50 -32.57
CA VAL A 899 11.15 31.08 -32.30
C VAL A 899 9.89 30.47 -31.69
N LEU A 900 9.41 29.39 -32.29
CA LEU A 900 8.36 28.53 -31.76
C LEU A 900 8.99 27.26 -31.19
N ASP A 901 9.06 27.20 -29.87
CA ASP A 901 9.64 26.08 -29.13
C ASP A 901 8.57 25.04 -28.77
N ASP A 902 8.56 23.93 -29.50
CA ASP A 902 7.80 22.70 -29.20
C ASP A 902 8.74 21.48 -29.15
N ALA A 903 9.98 21.69 -28.70
CA ALA A 903 11.07 20.72 -28.72
C ALA A 903 11.19 19.86 -27.45
N TYR A 904 10.19 19.90 -26.55
CA TYR A 904 10.23 19.08 -25.33
C TYR A 904 10.08 17.58 -25.63
N ASN A 905 9.06 17.22 -26.42
CA ASN A 905 8.82 15.85 -26.86
C ASN A 905 7.94 15.82 -28.12
N ALA A 906 7.95 14.70 -28.86
CA ALA A 906 7.12 14.50 -30.03
C ALA A 906 6.47 13.11 -30.04
N ASN A 907 5.25 13.10 -30.58
CA ASN A 907 4.44 11.94 -30.94
C ASN A 907 3.47 12.36 -32.06
N PRO A 908 2.82 11.42 -32.76
CA PRO A 908 1.98 11.74 -33.92
C PRO A 908 0.89 12.77 -33.62
N ALA A 909 0.18 12.63 -32.50
CA ALA A 909 -0.88 13.57 -32.11
C ALA A 909 -0.35 14.99 -31.87
N SER A 910 0.83 15.12 -31.26
CA SER A 910 1.46 16.42 -31.03
C SER A 910 2.00 17.05 -32.33
N MET A 911 2.51 16.23 -33.27
CA MET A 911 2.97 16.71 -34.58
C MET A 911 1.81 17.28 -35.39
N GLN A 912 0.70 16.56 -35.46
CA GLN A 912 -0.53 17.05 -36.10
C GLN A 912 -1.03 18.36 -35.49
N ALA A 913 -0.99 18.47 -34.16
CA ALA A 913 -1.37 19.71 -33.47
C ALA A 913 -0.46 20.90 -33.83
N LEU A 914 0.84 20.68 -34.03
CA LEU A 914 1.77 21.70 -34.51
C LEU A 914 1.38 22.15 -35.93
N PHE A 915 1.18 21.21 -36.87
CA PHE A 915 0.87 21.55 -38.25
C PHE A 915 -0.45 22.31 -38.39
N GLN A 916 -1.50 21.90 -37.66
CA GLN A 916 -2.77 22.64 -37.61
C GLN A 916 -2.60 24.07 -37.08
N MET A 917 -1.72 24.27 -36.09
CA MET A 917 -1.42 25.60 -35.57
C MET A 917 -0.66 26.44 -36.62
N LEU A 918 0.34 25.87 -37.31
CA LEU A 918 1.13 26.58 -38.33
C LEU A 918 0.32 27.04 -39.55
N GLN A 919 -0.81 26.38 -39.84
CA GLN A 919 -1.76 26.82 -40.87
C GLN A 919 -2.53 28.08 -40.48
N GLN A 920 -2.67 28.35 -39.18
CA GLN A 920 -3.46 29.47 -38.65
C GLN A 920 -2.58 30.62 -38.16
N LEU A 921 -1.27 30.42 -38.05
CA LEU A 921 -0.34 31.42 -37.57
C LEU A 921 0.01 32.43 -38.67
N PRO A 922 -0.18 33.73 -38.45
CA PRO A 922 0.27 34.75 -39.39
C PRO A 922 1.80 34.74 -39.46
N ARG A 923 2.34 34.92 -40.67
CA ARG A 923 3.79 34.89 -40.94
C ARG A 923 4.23 36.26 -41.44
N GLN A 924 5.32 36.80 -40.87
CA GLN A 924 5.92 38.07 -41.31
C GLN A 924 7.17 37.86 -42.19
N GLY A 925 7.87 36.74 -42.00
CA GLY A 925 9.01 36.30 -42.82
C GLY A 925 8.89 34.80 -43.17
N ARG A 926 10.04 34.16 -43.42
CA ARG A 926 10.09 32.77 -43.88
C ARG A 926 9.77 31.78 -42.77
N LEU A 927 9.18 30.64 -43.11
CA LEU A 927 8.98 29.51 -42.20
C LEU A 927 10.15 28.52 -42.30
N LEU A 928 10.93 28.43 -41.23
CA LEU A 928 12.01 27.45 -41.08
C LEU A 928 11.54 26.37 -40.11
N LEU A 929 11.34 25.15 -40.61
CA LEU A 929 10.79 24.04 -39.84
C LEU A 929 11.87 22.99 -39.53
N VAL A 930 12.15 22.78 -38.24
CA VAL A 930 13.12 21.81 -37.73
C VAL A 930 12.40 20.67 -37.04
N LEU A 931 12.31 19.52 -37.72
CA LEU A 931 11.64 18.32 -37.24
C LEU A 931 12.67 17.24 -36.91
N GLY A 932 12.54 16.61 -35.75
CA GLY A 932 13.33 15.45 -35.39
C GLY A 932 12.49 14.23 -35.05
N ASP A 933 13.15 13.06 -35.00
CA ASP A 933 12.49 11.76 -34.78
C ASP A 933 11.51 11.77 -33.58
N MET A 934 10.41 11.05 -33.77
CA MET A 934 9.47 10.64 -32.72
C MET A 934 9.92 9.27 -32.17
N LEU A 935 10.42 9.25 -30.94
CA LEU A 935 10.92 8.04 -30.26
C LEU A 935 9.79 7.26 -29.57
N GLU A 936 10.07 6.02 -29.17
CA GLU A 936 9.17 5.13 -28.38
C GLU A 936 7.87 4.69 -29.10
N LEU A 937 7.91 4.59 -30.43
CA LEU A 937 6.77 4.21 -31.27
C LEU A 937 6.71 2.70 -31.63
N GLY A 938 7.68 1.90 -31.18
CA GLY A 938 7.73 0.45 -31.43
C GLY A 938 7.92 0.11 -32.91
N GLU A 939 7.37 -1.04 -33.34
CA GLU A 939 7.55 -1.60 -34.69
C GLU A 939 6.98 -0.73 -35.82
N HIS A 940 6.04 0.17 -35.50
CA HIS A 940 5.36 1.05 -36.46
C HIS A 940 6.02 2.43 -36.60
N VAL A 941 7.23 2.63 -36.05
CA VAL A 941 7.93 3.93 -36.06
C VAL A 941 8.00 4.55 -37.47
N LYS A 942 8.37 3.77 -38.49
CA LYS A 942 8.43 4.23 -39.89
C LYS A 942 7.10 4.74 -40.40
N THR A 943 6.04 3.95 -40.20
CA THR A 943 4.68 4.28 -40.66
C THR A 943 4.20 5.61 -40.06
N TYR A 944 4.47 5.86 -38.78
CA TYR A 944 4.08 7.11 -38.13
C TYR A 944 4.87 8.32 -38.61
N HIS A 945 6.15 8.16 -38.97
CA HIS A 945 6.93 9.24 -39.58
C HIS A 945 6.43 9.54 -41.00
N GLN A 946 6.18 8.50 -41.80
CA GLN A 946 5.64 8.65 -43.17
C GLN A 946 4.28 9.36 -43.17
N ALA A 947 3.45 9.12 -42.15
CA ALA A 947 2.17 9.80 -42.00
C ALA A 947 2.28 11.34 -41.83
N LEU A 948 3.48 11.89 -41.57
CA LEU A 948 3.72 13.33 -41.50
C LEU A 948 3.91 13.99 -42.88
N VAL A 949 4.21 13.21 -43.93
CA VAL A 949 4.51 13.73 -45.27
C VAL A 949 3.40 14.63 -45.82
N PRO A 950 2.10 14.26 -45.76
CA PRO A 950 1.02 15.13 -46.24
C PRO A 950 0.97 16.46 -45.48
N ASP A 951 1.15 16.44 -44.16
CA ASP A 951 1.12 17.64 -43.33
C ASP A 951 2.29 18.58 -43.64
N ILE A 952 3.50 18.02 -43.87
CA ILE A 952 4.68 18.78 -44.29
C ILE A 952 4.44 19.45 -45.64
N LYS A 953 3.91 18.71 -46.62
CA LYS A 953 3.58 19.23 -47.96
C LYS A 953 2.51 20.32 -47.91
N GLN A 954 1.53 20.19 -47.02
CA GLN A 954 0.49 21.21 -46.85
C GLN A 954 1.02 22.48 -46.15
N CYS A 955 2.00 22.34 -45.25
CA CYS A 955 2.57 23.47 -44.51
C CYS A 955 3.43 24.40 -45.38
N VAL A 956 4.06 23.82 -46.42
CA VAL A 956 4.97 24.47 -47.39
C VAL A 956 6.00 25.35 -46.66
N PRO A 957 6.92 24.77 -45.87
CA PRO A 957 7.97 25.56 -45.21
C PRO A 957 8.93 26.13 -46.26
N ASP A 958 9.44 27.33 -46.05
CA ASP A 958 10.48 27.91 -46.90
C ASP A 958 11.80 27.15 -46.78
N ARG A 959 12.08 26.59 -45.60
CA ARG A 959 13.18 25.64 -45.34
C ARG A 959 12.79 24.54 -44.38
N LEU A 960 13.25 23.32 -44.67
CA LEU A 960 12.97 22.12 -43.89
C LEU A 960 14.27 21.45 -43.44
N TYR A 961 14.39 21.25 -42.13
CA TYR A 961 15.50 20.53 -41.50
C TYR A 961 14.96 19.25 -40.87
N LEU A 962 15.42 18.11 -41.36
CA LEU A 962 15.04 16.79 -40.86
C LEU A 962 16.20 16.23 -40.02
N VAL A 963 15.90 15.81 -38.79
CA VAL A 963 16.92 15.44 -37.79
C VAL A 963 16.67 14.04 -37.24
N GLY A 964 17.65 13.15 -37.40
CA GLY A 964 17.52 11.75 -36.98
C GLY A 964 17.14 10.79 -38.10
N THR A 965 17.32 9.50 -37.84
CA THR A 965 17.26 8.44 -38.87
C THR A 965 15.89 8.33 -39.52
N GLU A 966 14.81 8.39 -38.75
CA GLU A 966 13.46 8.15 -39.26
C GLU A 966 12.90 9.38 -39.98
N MET A 967 13.19 10.57 -39.47
CA MET A 967 12.79 11.84 -40.07
C MET A 967 13.56 12.11 -41.35
N THR A 968 14.87 11.80 -41.40
CA THR A 968 15.68 11.98 -42.62
C THR A 968 15.28 11.02 -43.75
N ALA A 969 14.71 9.85 -43.43
CA ALA A 969 14.17 8.92 -44.41
C ALA A 969 13.03 9.52 -45.25
N LEU A 970 12.30 10.51 -44.71
CA LEU A 970 11.21 11.20 -45.42
C LEU A 970 11.69 12.03 -46.63
N LYS A 971 12.99 12.30 -46.74
CA LYS A 971 13.57 13.02 -47.89
C LYS A 971 13.19 12.39 -49.23
N ALA A 972 13.08 11.05 -49.28
CA ALA A 972 12.72 10.32 -50.50
C ALA A 972 11.30 10.65 -51.01
N GLU A 973 10.39 11.06 -50.13
CA GLU A 973 8.98 11.37 -50.45
C GLU A 973 8.72 12.89 -50.57
N LEU A 974 9.70 13.71 -50.19
CA LEU A 974 9.69 15.17 -50.17
C LEU A 974 10.61 15.78 -51.24
N THR A 975 10.81 15.10 -52.37
CA THR A 975 11.73 15.52 -53.46
C THR A 975 11.39 16.87 -54.09
N GLU A 976 10.13 17.29 -54.00
CA GLU A 976 9.65 18.59 -54.50
C GLU A 976 10.03 19.77 -53.58
N GLN A 977 10.51 19.49 -52.36
CA GLN A 977 10.93 20.52 -51.40
C GLN A 977 12.36 21.00 -51.72
N ALA A 978 12.47 22.12 -52.44
CA ALA A 978 13.76 22.64 -52.92
C ALA A 978 14.80 22.94 -51.82
N ASN A 979 14.36 23.37 -50.63
CA ASN A 979 15.22 23.77 -49.51
C ASN A 979 15.15 22.79 -48.32
N LEU A 980 15.38 21.51 -48.58
CA LEU A 980 15.40 20.44 -47.56
C LEU A 980 16.84 20.01 -47.22
N SER A 981 17.16 19.93 -45.93
CA SER A 981 18.45 19.39 -45.45
C SER A 981 18.27 18.35 -44.33
N CYS A 982 19.16 17.36 -44.30
CA CYS A 982 19.12 16.24 -43.35
C CYS A 982 20.34 16.32 -42.40
N TRP A 983 20.11 16.10 -41.11
CA TRP A 983 21.13 16.28 -40.07
C TRP A 983 21.10 15.15 -39.05
N ASN A 984 22.30 14.70 -38.66
CA ASN A 984 22.48 13.76 -37.55
C ASN A 984 23.24 14.38 -36.37
N ASP A 985 23.89 15.54 -36.59
CA ASP A 985 24.63 16.28 -35.58
C ASP A 985 23.93 17.61 -35.29
N ILE A 986 23.42 17.74 -34.06
CA ILE A 986 22.70 18.92 -33.60
C ILE A 986 23.60 20.16 -33.44
N GLN A 987 24.90 20.00 -33.19
CA GLN A 987 25.83 21.12 -33.07
C GLN A 987 26.12 21.73 -34.44
N LEU A 988 26.32 20.87 -35.46
CA LEU A 988 26.48 21.34 -36.82
C LEU A 988 25.19 21.98 -37.36
N LEU A 989 24.03 21.41 -37.04
CA LEU A 989 22.75 22.03 -37.36
C LEU A 989 22.60 23.42 -36.72
N GLN A 990 22.96 23.58 -35.44
CA GLN A 990 22.92 24.88 -34.76
C GLN A 990 23.77 25.93 -35.50
N GLN A 991 24.98 25.58 -35.92
CA GLN A 991 25.86 26.49 -36.66
C GLN A 991 25.28 26.84 -38.04
N ALA A 992 24.65 25.88 -38.71
CA ALA A 992 24.01 26.10 -40.00
C ALA A 992 22.79 27.03 -39.87
N LEU A 993 21.95 26.83 -38.85
CA LEU A 993 20.81 27.69 -38.56
C LEU A 993 21.25 29.14 -38.32
N LEU A 994 22.30 29.37 -37.51
CA LEU A 994 22.81 30.72 -37.23
C LEU A 994 23.27 31.48 -38.47
N ARG A 995 23.72 30.78 -39.52
CA ARG A 995 24.16 31.40 -40.78
C ARG A 995 23.01 31.69 -41.74
N ASP A 996 21.87 31.06 -41.49
CA ASP A 996 20.77 31.02 -42.45
C ASP A 996 19.59 31.89 -42.06
N LEU A 997 19.48 32.24 -40.78
CA LEU A 997 18.39 33.05 -40.24
C LEU A 997 18.43 34.49 -40.76
N GLU A 998 17.26 34.99 -41.13
CA GLU A 998 16.99 36.34 -41.61
C GLU A 998 15.98 37.05 -40.71
N HIS A 999 15.90 38.37 -40.81
CA HIS A 999 14.94 39.17 -40.05
C HIS A 999 13.48 38.74 -40.34
N ASN A 1000 12.68 38.62 -39.28
CA ASN A 1000 11.27 38.20 -39.25
C ASN A 1000 11.02 36.71 -39.59
N ASP A 1001 12.07 35.89 -39.70
CA ASP A 1001 11.90 34.43 -39.81
C ASP A 1001 11.13 33.84 -38.63
N LEU A 1002 10.28 32.85 -38.93
CA LEU A 1002 9.62 31.99 -37.96
C LEU A 1002 10.34 30.64 -37.93
N LEU A 1003 11.11 30.40 -36.88
CA LEU A 1003 11.89 29.18 -36.66
C LEU A 1003 11.15 28.24 -35.69
N VAL A 1004 10.78 27.06 -36.15
CA VAL A 1004 9.94 26.11 -35.42
C VAL A 1004 10.72 24.84 -35.10
N PHE A 1005 10.74 24.43 -33.84
CA PHE A 1005 11.41 23.19 -33.41
C PHE A 1005 10.42 22.17 -32.85
N LYS A 1006 10.51 20.91 -33.31
CA LYS A 1006 9.76 19.79 -32.73
C LYS A 1006 10.46 18.45 -32.88
N ALA A 1007 10.70 17.77 -31.77
CA ALA A 1007 11.28 16.42 -31.75
C ALA A 1007 11.04 15.74 -30.40
N SER A 1008 11.27 14.42 -30.31
CA SER A 1008 11.39 13.76 -29.02
C SER A 1008 12.59 14.28 -28.23
N ASN A 1009 12.48 14.27 -26.89
CA ASN A 1009 13.49 14.87 -26.01
C ASN A 1009 14.92 14.37 -26.28
N GLY A 1010 15.05 13.06 -26.54
CA GLY A 1010 16.31 12.37 -26.80
C GLY A 1010 17.08 12.87 -28.02
N ILE A 1011 16.42 13.56 -28.96
CA ILE A 1011 17.07 14.16 -30.14
C ILE A 1011 17.87 15.41 -29.77
N GLY A 1012 17.50 16.10 -28.70
CA GLY A 1012 18.30 17.21 -28.17
C GLY A 1012 18.08 18.58 -28.83
N LEU A 1013 17.04 18.75 -29.66
CA LEU A 1013 16.74 20.05 -30.31
C LEU A 1013 16.50 21.20 -29.31
N HIS A 1014 15.98 20.89 -28.12
CA HIS A 1014 15.81 21.87 -27.03
C HIS A 1014 17.11 22.60 -26.67
N LYS A 1015 18.28 21.97 -26.87
CA LYS A 1015 19.60 22.58 -26.62
C LYS A 1015 19.88 23.74 -27.58
N ILE A 1016 19.39 23.64 -28.82
CA ILE A 1016 19.52 24.68 -29.84
C ILE A 1016 18.66 25.88 -29.43
N VAL A 1017 17.41 25.65 -29.01
CA VAL A 1017 16.53 26.71 -28.49
C VAL A 1017 17.20 27.47 -27.34
N SER A 1018 17.72 26.75 -26.34
CA SER A 1018 18.44 27.38 -25.22
C SER A 1018 19.70 28.16 -25.65
N HIS A 1019 20.32 27.80 -26.78
CA HIS A 1019 21.44 28.58 -27.33
C HIS A 1019 20.95 29.92 -27.90
N PHE A 1020 19.86 29.92 -28.66
CA PHE A 1020 19.25 31.15 -29.19
C PHE A 1020 18.78 32.09 -28.06
N GLU A 1021 18.19 31.56 -26.99
CA GLU A 1021 17.80 32.36 -25.81
C GLU A 1021 19.01 33.04 -25.15
N LYS A 1022 20.17 32.37 -25.09
CA LYS A 1022 21.41 32.97 -24.58
C LYS A 1022 21.91 34.10 -25.46
N LEU A 1023 21.87 33.92 -26.79
CA LEU A 1023 22.26 34.97 -27.73
C LEU A 1023 21.34 36.19 -27.62
N HIS A 1024 20.03 35.98 -27.50
CA HIS A 1024 19.08 37.05 -27.25
C HIS A 1024 19.39 37.84 -25.99
N ALA A 1025 19.74 37.16 -24.90
CA ALA A 1025 20.09 37.82 -23.64
C ALA A 1025 21.38 38.66 -23.74
N ILE A 1026 22.34 38.26 -24.58
CA ILE A 1026 23.56 39.02 -24.87
C ILE A 1026 23.22 40.26 -25.71
N ASN A 1027 22.49 40.08 -26.80
CA ASN A 1027 22.17 41.13 -27.77
C ASN A 1027 21.09 42.11 -27.31
N SER A 1028 20.37 41.82 -26.24
CA SER A 1028 19.38 42.74 -25.66
C SER A 1028 19.96 43.63 -24.55
N LYS A 1029 21.20 43.36 -24.12
CA LYS A 1029 21.95 44.17 -23.15
C LYS A 1029 22.89 45.18 -23.81
N ASN A 1030 23.26 44.92 -25.06
CA ASN A 1030 23.90 45.87 -25.98
C ASN A 1030 22.80 46.61 -26.75
#